data_AF-A0A1Q9DBI7-F1
#
_entry.id   AF-A0A1Q9DBI7-F1
#
_cell.length_a   1.000
_cell.length_b   1.000
_cell.length_c   1.000
_cell.angle_alpha   90.00
_cell.angle_beta   90.00
_cell.angle_gamma   90.00
#
_symmetry.space_group_name_H-M   'P 1'
#
loop_
_entity.id
_entity.type
_entity.pdbx_description
1 polymer ?
#
loop_
_entity_poly.entity_id
_entity_poly.type
_entity_poly.pdbx_seq_one_letter_code
_entity_poly.pdbx_strand_id
1 'polypeptide(L)'
;MAKFNAMASGRDVLNVPELLEAMPACAVPPEVEAILLSMGYPEIRRCTKHKVSFHATYFLDFAGPLPSGAEGRAVLQMIGSELGDKELFHLQKPISAESIVRATALAQDAGIRVPQILASGKVESWGPLSDVPFLVYEFVNTATVEDERVAPDKDLRLAISDVQEKLKCLSLTGVNTEPLPRFEDCFEFTAYLRQLAEQIQAPDLAEALLNMDRSLRAAGITPIPPTLIHQDLNDGNVLCSPDSSGQWKFDALIDWEGAVVGDSRLAYERGEPWNALRKLARVVKIRWLMAVASGSLQDAALPRCCAEELVEDYEELSDFLVRSGWLKFSLLPFKPVLLPVVFRYARGMSVEHWMYSDRYGRDEEGAGGGKGLTNFMDSTFPEFQRHEAAADLKNWWTSDEPRILVVGPSSSSRAAKAVDFMPVLRLAHVWAEFFSFASADAKLVAETLGSEYKLERGQTWALMLHSGGDVSRTQVRNVRDMAPLIQDFISEQIPRQAPVATERNFQQLCGDRALSQSTSRTYCLILVDRNAEQTAKALRELESSQKAYYQEVQEIRNAGEDAEEPFRIQPVRVASSGSRFPWSPAAPGPSFPAVWAEASKAWAFVLDMETRKFAAVKTPSLNELFQGIAYEDLKLSELNEDGPPLSRLFSDPETTLRREVSAILSTSLGACFAYLLVAVVVSISPALQPACGLVALNFCPLSPPSEKVACSQQGENPFKGWLREKGGFWLEQLDVQRIPGRGHGVVVSHAVPCGRTLAEIPWTLIISHKLAQEDADVQALLQDLAWTDGSHAVRLWLLRHAEDAMSPWWPWLSQLPEEDSAGAGCLPVVLAQQSHDALLGTPVQRQAELLLQSLREEWQALEALRANHGWIPFSWHRWLWCQAIVSTRSGTLPVECSEEEVQCIIPMFDFLNHSTEPNACIVGTTTSVKLVSVQDIEGGQEVMISYGSHSAEQFLFAFGFLPECSAEIVVPLALTEASAGKRLELFGPGRSACLRADDGLEKMLQVLAAEPQFQRWTRRRLLEHLQSLFGAWHHELTRVTRTSFFALWRKPYPEAESLRLCHARAVVRLLDEELELPALAAGLSALAMVATLASPVLTRKCVGIFWCAINSSRMECQRNF
;
A
#
# COMPACT_ATOMS: atom_id res chain seq x y z
N MET A 1 -5.04 -13.47 6.46
CA MET A 1 -6.46 -13.84 6.61
C MET A 1 -7.24 -13.88 5.30
N ALA A 2 -7.77 -12.78 4.74
CA ALA A 2 -8.67 -12.86 3.57
C ALA A 2 -8.10 -13.59 2.33
N LYS A 3 -6.82 -13.40 2.00
CA LYS A 3 -6.15 -14.16 0.92
C LYS A 3 -5.94 -15.63 1.28
N PHE A 4 -5.61 -15.94 2.53
CA PHE A 4 -5.49 -17.32 3.02
C PHE A 4 -6.85 -18.03 2.96
N ASN A 5 -7.91 -17.37 3.42
CA ASN A 5 -9.28 -17.89 3.37
C ASN A 5 -9.82 -18.01 1.93
N ALA A 6 -9.39 -17.13 1.02
CA ALA A 6 -9.72 -17.22 -0.41
C ALA A 6 -8.92 -18.31 -1.15
N MET A 7 -7.67 -18.60 -0.75
CA MET A 7 -6.90 -19.75 -1.24
C MET A 7 -7.41 -21.08 -0.66
N ALA A 8 -7.97 -21.03 0.55
CA ALA A 8 -8.56 -22.14 1.29
C ALA A 8 -10.00 -22.46 0.89
N SER A 9 -10.70 -21.56 0.18
CA SER A 9 -12.11 -21.75 -0.16
C SER A 9 -12.26 -22.98 -1.08
N GLY A 10 -12.87 -24.04 -0.56
CA GLY A 10 -12.98 -25.34 -1.22
C GLY A 10 -12.13 -26.46 -0.60
N ARG A 11 -11.34 -26.17 0.44
CA ARG A 11 -10.60 -27.15 1.24
C ARG A 11 -11.03 -27.04 2.71
N ASP A 12 -11.99 -27.86 3.11
CA ASP A 12 -12.60 -27.91 4.47
C ASP A 12 -11.56 -28.09 5.62
N VAL A 13 -10.34 -28.48 5.30
CA VAL A 13 -9.26 -28.86 6.24
C VAL A 13 -8.68 -27.69 7.07
N LEU A 14 -8.95 -26.43 6.74
CA LEU A 14 -8.26 -25.25 7.31
C LEU A 14 -9.02 -24.46 8.39
N ASN A 15 -10.32 -24.72 8.58
CA ASN A 15 -11.18 -24.06 9.57
C ASN A 15 -11.84 -25.10 10.49
N VAL A 16 -11.01 -25.93 11.13
CA VAL A 16 -11.48 -27.01 12.02
C VAL A 16 -12.50 -26.55 13.07
N PRO A 17 -12.36 -25.39 13.75
CA PRO A 17 -13.35 -24.95 14.75
C PRO A 17 -14.75 -24.77 14.15
N GLU A 18 -14.89 -24.16 12.97
CA GLU A 18 -16.20 -23.94 12.32
C GLU A 18 -16.89 -25.27 11.99
N LEU A 19 -16.11 -26.26 11.51
CA LEU A 19 -16.62 -27.60 11.21
C LEU A 19 -17.05 -28.35 12.48
N LEU A 20 -16.32 -28.19 13.58
CA LEU A 20 -16.64 -28.78 14.88
C LEU A 20 -17.80 -28.04 15.58
N GLU A 21 -17.98 -26.74 15.33
CA GLU A 21 -19.09 -25.95 15.84
C GLU A 21 -20.42 -26.36 15.23
N ALA A 22 -20.45 -26.63 13.92
CA ALA A 22 -21.63 -27.07 13.17
C ALA A 22 -22.19 -28.44 13.62
N MET A 23 -21.51 -29.13 14.55
CA MET A 23 -21.85 -30.47 15.02
C MET A 23 -22.97 -30.48 16.07
N PRO A 24 -23.80 -31.55 16.11
CA PRO A 24 -24.91 -31.66 17.05
C PRO A 24 -24.44 -31.51 18.50
N ALA A 25 -25.09 -30.64 19.25
CA ALA A 25 -24.70 -30.34 20.63
C ALA A 25 -24.84 -31.53 21.61
N CYS A 26 -25.55 -32.59 21.22
CA CYS A 26 -26.07 -33.61 22.17
C CYS A 26 -25.90 -35.08 21.74
N ALA A 27 -25.02 -35.43 20.79
CA ALA A 27 -24.78 -36.82 20.43
C ALA A 27 -23.34 -37.24 20.77
N VAL A 28 -23.18 -38.37 21.45
CA VAL A 28 -21.88 -39.07 21.53
C VAL A 28 -21.75 -39.89 20.24
N PRO A 29 -20.59 -39.94 19.57
CA PRO A 29 -20.42 -40.82 18.44
C PRO A 29 -20.73 -42.29 18.84
N PRO A 30 -21.55 -43.04 18.07
CA PRO A 30 -21.91 -44.42 18.40
C PRO A 30 -20.70 -45.33 18.63
N GLU A 31 -19.59 -45.07 17.92
CA GLU A 31 -18.32 -45.78 18.05
C GLU A 31 -17.70 -45.55 19.43
N VAL A 32 -17.73 -44.31 19.93
CA VAL A 32 -17.23 -43.97 21.28
C VAL A 32 -18.08 -44.68 22.33
N GLU A 33 -19.41 -44.62 22.20
CA GLU A 33 -20.32 -45.27 23.14
C GLU A 33 -20.15 -46.80 23.12
N ALA A 34 -20.05 -47.41 21.94
CA ALA A 34 -19.82 -48.85 21.79
C ALA A 34 -18.48 -49.29 22.43
N ILE A 35 -17.41 -48.51 22.25
CA ILE A 35 -16.11 -48.78 22.87
C ILE A 35 -16.24 -48.73 24.40
N LEU A 36 -16.82 -47.66 24.95
CA LEU A 36 -16.99 -47.51 26.40
C LEU A 36 -17.86 -48.63 27.00
N LEU A 37 -18.99 -48.98 26.36
CA LEU A 37 -19.84 -50.09 26.80
C LEU A 37 -19.09 -51.43 26.76
N SER A 38 -18.30 -51.69 25.72
CA SER A 38 -17.50 -52.91 25.60
C SER A 38 -16.43 -53.04 26.70
N MET A 39 -15.97 -51.91 27.23
CA MET A 39 -15.01 -51.82 28.34
C MET A 39 -15.69 -51.87 29.72
N GLY A 40 -17.02 -52.03 29.77
CA GLY A 40 -17.79 -52.17 31.00
C GLY A 40 -18.18 -50.85 31.67
N TYR A 41 -18.10 -49.73 30.96
CA TYR A 41 -18.60 -48.45 31.47
C TYR A 41 -20.14 -48.42 31.42
N PRO A 42 -20.81 -47.71 32.35
CA PRO A 42 -22.27 -47.53 32.31
C PRO A 42 -22.73 -46.77 31.05
N GLU A 43 -24.04 -46.74 30.80
CA GLU A 43 -24.62 -45.91 29.74
C GLU A 43 -24.36 -44.42 30.00
N ILE A 44 -24.12 -43.65 28.93
CA ILE A 44 -23.94 -42.20 29.02
C ILE A 44 -25.32 -41.55 29.15
N ARG A 45 -25.60 -40.98 30.32
CA ARG A 45 -26.86 -40.32 30.61
C ARG A 45 -26.95 -38.94 29.96
N ARG A 46 -25.84 -38.22 29.90
CA ARG A 46 -25.76 -36.86 29.34
C ARG A 46 -24.40 -36.63 28.71
N CYS A 47 -24.40 -36.01 27.54
CA CYS A 47 -23.21 -35.46 26.89
C CYS A 47 -23.43 -33.95 26.73
N THR A 48 -22.49 -33.15 27.24
CA THR A 48 -22.57 -31.69 27.15
C THR A 48 -21.32 -31.17 26.46
N LYS A 49 -21.50 -30.51 25.31
CA LYS A 49 -20.41 -29.80 24.62
C LYS A 49 -19.89 -28.68 25.53
N HIS A 50 -18.58 -28.68 25.78
CA HIS A 50 -17.91 -27.73 26.67
C HIS A 50 -17.21 -26.63 25.89
N LYS A 51 -16.26 -27.01 25.02
CA LYS A 51 -15.43 -26.06 24.26
C LYS A 51 -15.17 -26.57 22.85
N VAL A 52 -15.07 -25.65 21.90
CA VAL A 52 -14.54 -25.92 20.55
C VAL A 52 -13.43 -24.92 20.27
N SER A 53 -12.27 -25.44 19.90
CA SER A 53 -11.10 -24.69 19.43
C SER A 53 -10.38 -25.56 18.38
N PHE A 54 -9.11 -25.91 18.58
CA PHE A 54 -8.42 -26.94 17.78
C PHE A 54 -9.12 -28.30 17.82
N HIS A 55 -9.79 -28.57 18.94
CA HIS A 55 -10.49 -29.82 19.25
C HIS A 55 -11.87 -29.51 19.85
N ALA A 56 -12.77 -30.49 19.83
CA ALA A 56 -14.07 -30.37 20.48
C ALA A 56 -14.07 -31.19 21.78
N THR A 57 -14.37 -30.52 22.89
CA THR A 57 -14.37 -31.11 24.22
C THR A 57 -15.79 -31.24 24.73
N TYR A 58 -16.14 -32.41 25.28
CA TYR A 58 -17.45 -32.76 25.80
C TYR A 58 -17.32 -33.36 27.19
N PHE A 59 -18.26 -33.04 28.08
CA PHE A 59 -18.43 -33.74 29.36
C PHE A 59 -19.44 -34.86 29.22
N LEU A 60 -19.05 -36.06 29.66
CA LEU A 60 -19.87 -37.25 29.70
C LEU A 60 -20.31 -37.52 31.14
N ASP A 61 -21.60 -37.48 31.43
CA ASP A 61 -22.19 -37.96 32.68
C ASP A 61 -22.74 -39.38 32.46
N PHE A 62 -22.26 -40.34 33.24
CA PHE A 62 -22.67 -41.75 33.20
C PHE A 62 -23.85 -42.03 34.13
N ALA A 63 -24.65 -43.04 33.81
CA ALA A 63 -25.80 -43.46 34.61
C ALA A 63 -25.44 -44.09 35.96
N GLY A 64 -24.18 -44.48 36.14
CA GLY A 64 -23.64 -45.08 37.37
C GLY A 64 -22.16 -44.72 37.59
N PRO A 65 -21.55 -45.21 38.69
CA PRO A 65 -20.13 -45.00 38.95
C PRO A 65 -19.27 -45.65 37.86
N LEU A 66 -18.09 -45.07 37.60
CA LEU A 66 -17.14 -45.63 36.63
C LEU A 66 -16.55 -46.95 37.16
N PRO A 67 -16.01 -47.84 36.30
CA PRO A 67 -15.35 -49.08 36.73
C PRO A 67 -14.22 -48.88 37.75
N SER A 68 -13.60 -47.70 37.76
CA SER A 68 -12.59 -47.28 38.75
C SER A 68 -13.16 -46.96 40.14
N GLY A 69 -14.48 -46.92 40.29
CA GLY A 69 -15.17 -46.45 41.50
C GLY A 69 -15.28 -44.93 41.61
N ALA A 70 -14.77 -44.17 40.64
CA ALA A 70 -14.86 -42.72 40.59
C ALA A 70 -16.29 -42.23 40.26
N GLU A 71 -16.53 -40.93 40.51
CA GLU A 71 -17.77 -40.26 40.09
C GLU A 71 -18.05 -40.53 38.60
N GLY A 72 -19.32 -40.70 38.24
CA GLY A 72 -19.75 -41.04 36.87
C GLY A 72 -19.54 -39.90 35.86
N ARG A 73 -18.34 -39.32 35.76
CA ARG A 73 -17.99 -38.25 34.82
C ARG A 73 -16.68 -38.51 34.09
N ALA A 74 -16.65 -38.21 32.79
CA ALA A 74 -15.44 -38.21 31.98
C ALA A 74 -15.44 -37.04 31.00
N VAL A 75 -14.29 -36.78 30.40
CA VAL A 75 -14.12 -35.82 29.31
C VAL A 75 -13.87 -36.60 28.02
N LEU A 76 -14.66 -36.29 26.98
CA LEU A 76 -14.43 -36.74 25.61
C LEU A 76 -13.83 -35.58 24.82
N GLN A 77 -12.65 -35.78 24.25
CA GLN A 77 -11.99 -34.84 23.36
C GLN A 77 -11.92 -35.43 21.95
N MET A 78 -12.53 -34.75 20.99
CA MET A 78 -12.48 -35.07 19.56
C MET A 78 -11.33 -34.28 18.91
N ILE A 79 -10.32 -34.99 18.41
CA ILE A 79 -9.08 -34.39 17.90
C ILE A 79 -9.29 -33.87 16.48
N GLY A 80 -9.75 -32.61 16.39
CA GLY A 80 -9.98 -31.93 15.11
C GLY A 80 -8.69 -31.61 14.34
N SER A 81 -7.76 -30.89 14.96
CA SER A 81 -6.53 -30.42 14.33
C SER A 81 -5.40 -31.45 14.39
N GLU A 82 -4.68 -31.61 13.29
CA GLU A 82 -3.43 -32.38 13.14
C GLU A 82 -2.19 -31.49 13.32
N LEU A 83 -2.34 -30.18 13.13
CA LEU A 83 -1.30 -29.18 13.35
C LEU A 83 -1.83 -28.06 14.25
N GLY A 84 -1.26 -27.92 15.44
CA GLY A 84 -1.59 -26.88 16.42
C GLY A 84 -0.75 -25.61 16.28
N ASP A 85 -1.09 -24.61 17.08
CA ASP A 85 -0.43 -23.29 17.19
C ASP A 85 1.00 -23.34 17.75
N LYS A 86 1.33 -24.34 18.58
CA LYS A 86 2.59 -24.44 19.34
C LYS A 86 3.86 -24.49 18.48
N GLU A 87 4.95 -23.87 18.92
CA GLU A 87 6.11 -23.57 18.08
C GLU A 87 6.93 -24.78 17.65
N LEU A 88 6.99 -25.82 18.48
CA LEU A 88 7.64 -27.09 18.15
C LEU A 88 6.60 -28.01 17.49
N PHE A 89 6.87 -28.39 16.25
CA PHE A 89 5.96 -29.19 15.43
C PHE A 89 6.75 -30.10 14.49
N HIS A 90 6.08 -31.14 13.99
CA HIS A 90 6.63 -32.02 12.96
C HIS A 90 5.52 -32.51 12.03
N LEU A 91 5.57 -32.10 10.76
CA LEU A 91 4.50 -32.32 9.78
C LEU A 91 4.20 -33.80 9.50
N GLN A 92 5.20 -34.69 9.61
CA GLN A 92 5.01 -36.14 9.44
C GLN A 92 4.58 -36.86 10.73
N LYS A 93 4.48 -36.14 11.86
CA LYS A 93 4.04 -36.66 13.15
C LYS A 93 2.94 -35.73 13.70
N PRO A 94 1.77 -35.69 13.02
CA PRO A 94 0.68 -34.81 13.40
C PRO A 94 0.13 -35.18 14.78
N ILE A 95 -0.63 -34.24 15.35
CA ILE A 95 -1.38 -34.46 16.59
C ILE A 95 -2.34 -35.63 16.39
N SER A 96 -2.26 -36.61 17.28
CA SER A 96 -3.09 -37.81 17.26
C SER A 96 -3.46 -38.28 18.66
N ALA A 97 -4.51 -39.09 18.78
CA ALA A 97 -4.89 -39.68 20.06
C ALA A 97 -3.74 -40.52 20.66
N GLU A 98 -3.04 -41.29 19.82
CA GLU A 98 -1.90 -42.12 20.22
C GLU A 98 -0.72 -41.28 20.72
N SER A 99 -0.49 -40.11 20.11
CA SER A 99 0.56 -39.18 20.56
C SER A 99 0.27 -38.65 21.97
N ILE A 100 -0.98 -38.27 22.25
CA ILE A 100 -1.44 -37.79 23.57
C ILE A 100 -1.38 -38.91 24.62
N VAL A 101 -1.80 -40.13 24.27
CA VAL A 101 -1.64 -41.31 25.16
C VAL A 101 -0.17 -41.53 25.49
N ARG A 102 0.73 -41.43 24.50
CA ARG A 102 2.15 -41.61 24.75
C ARG A 102 2.74 -40.50 25.63
N ALA A 103 2.35 -39.25 25.40
CA ALA A 103 2.79 -38.11 26.21
C ALA A 103 2.34 -38.23 27.67
N THR A 104 1.07 -38.57 27.89
CA THR A 104 0.53 -38.76 29.25
C THR A 104 1.22 -39.90 29.99
N ALA A 105 1.51 -41.03 29.33
CA ALA A 105 2.27 -42.11 29.94
C ALA A 105 3.69 -41.68 30.35
N LEU A 106 4.40 -40.96 29.48
CA LEU A 106 5.75 -40.44 29.78
C LEU A 106 5.72 -39.38 30.89
N ALA A 107 4.67 -38.57 30.96
CA ALA A 107 4.48 -37.61 32.05
C ALA A 107 4.25 -38.32 33.40
N GLN A 108 3.50 -39.43 33.41
CA GLN A 108 3.34 -40.27 34.59
C GLN A 108 4.68 -40.86 35.05
N ASP A 109 5.51 -41.33 34.10
CA ASP A 109 6.87 -41.80 34.39
C ASP A 109 7.76 -40.69 34.99
N ALA A 110 7.51 -39.42 34.64
CA ALA A 110 8.15 -38.25 35.24
C ALA A 110 7.58 -37.87 36.63
N GLY A 111 6.59 -38.60 37.14
CA GLY A 111 5.92 -38.30 38.42
C GLY A 111 4.94 -37.14 38.34
N ILE A 112 4.42 -36.82 37.14
CA ILE A 112 3.41 -35.79 36.93
C ILE A 112 2.04 -36.44 36.94
N ARG A 113 1.12 -35.86 37.72
CA ARG A 113 -0.29 -36.27 37.69
C ARG A 113 -0.91 -35.74 36.40
N VAL A 114 -1.42 -36.66 35.59
CA VAL A 114 -2.20 -36.39 34.37
C VAL A 114 -3.49 -37.19 34.45
N PRO A 115 -4.60 -36.75 33.82
CA PRO A 115 -5.84 -37.52 33.79
C PRO A 115 -5.64 -38.96 33.32
N GLN A 116 -6.34 -39.91 33.93
CA GLN A 116 -6.30 -41.29 33.43
C GLN A 116 -7.01 -41.37 32.08
N ILE A 117 -6.31 -41.86 31.05
CA ILE A 117 -6.95 -42.18 29.77
C ILE A 117 -7.83 -43.42 29.96
N LEU A 118 -9.12 -43.28 29.68
CA LEU A 118 -10.14 -44.31 29.83
C LEU A 118 -10.34 -45.07 28.52
N ALA A 119 -10.39 -44.36 27.40
CA ALA A 119 -10.49 -44.93 26.07
C ALA A 119 -9.87 -44.00 25.03
N SER A 120 -9.48 -44.55 23.89
CA SER A 120 -9.04 -43.78 22.71
C SER A 120 -9.38 -44.57 21.46
N GLY A 121 -9.61 -43.89 20.35
CA GLY A 121 -9.89 -44.54 19.08
C GLY A 121 -10.07 -43.54 17.95
N LYS A 122 -10.75 -43.97 16.90
CA LYS A 122 -11.14 -43.14 15.77
C LYS A 122 -12.62 -43.32 15.48
N VAL A 123 -13.25 -42.25 15.03
CA VAL A 123 -14.62 -42.25 14.51
C VAL A 123 -14.51 -42.13 12.99
N GLU A 124 -15.20 -43.00 12.24
CA GLU A 124 -15.11 -43.03 10.77
C GLU A 124 -15.50 -41.68 10.15
N SER A 125 -16.56 -41.07 10.69
CA SER A 125 -16.98 -39.72 10.30
C SER A 125 -17.57 -38.95 11.47
N TRP A 126 -17.14 -37.70 11.62
CA TRP A 126 -17.70 -36.74 12.56
C TRP A 126 -18.03 -35.47 11.78
N GLY A 127 -19.23 -35.46 11.20
CA GLY A 127 -19.71 -34.36 10.36
C GLY A 127 -19.00 -34.35 9.02
N PRO A 128 -18.39 -33.22 8.61
CA PRO A 128 -17.61 -33.15 7.37
C PRO A 128 -16.22 -33.79 7.50
N LEU A 129 -15.78 -34.10 8.73
CA LEU A 129 -14.47 -34.69 8.98
C LEU A 129 -14.55 -36.22 8.95
N SER A 130 -13.62 -36.87 8.27
CA SER A 130 -13.43 -38.33 8.30
C SER A 130 -12.24 -38.71 9.19
N ASP A 131 -12.26 -39.94 9.69
CA ASP A 131 -11.18 -40.55 10.48
C ASP A 131 -10.75 -39.72 11.71
N VAL A 132 -11.71 -39.13 12.42
CA VAL A 132 -11.44 -38.21 13.52
C VAL A 132 -11.01 -38.99 14.77
N PRO A 133 -9.77 -38.79 15.28
CA PRO A 133 -9.34 -39.43 16.51
C PRO A 133 -10.10 -38.88 17.72
N PHE A 134 -10.30 -39.71 18.74
CA PHE A 134 -10.89 -39.28 19.99
C PHE A 134 -10.13 -39.84 21.20
N LEU A 135 -10.26 -39.13 22.32
CA LEU A 135 -9.79 -39.51 23.64
C LEU A 135 -10.92 -39.37 24.64
N VAL A 136 -11.10 -40.36 25.50
CA VAL A 136 -11.92 -40.25 26.71
C VAL A 136 -10.99 -40.35 27.90
N TYR A 137 -10.98 -39.34 28.75
CA TYR A 137 -10.15 -39.32 29.95
C TYR A 137 -10.93 -38.92 31.20
N GLU A 138 -10.36 -39.23 32.35
CA GLU A 138 -10.89 -38.93 33.67
C GLU A 138 -11.25 -37.45 33.82
N PHE A 139 -12.45 -37.16 34.33
CA PHE A 139 -12.79 -35.81 34.77
C PHE A 139 -12.07 -35.50 36.09
N VAL A 140 -11.07 -34.62 36.04
CA VAL A 140 -10.34 -34.18 37.24
C VAL A 140 -11.17 -33.14 37.98
N ASN A 141 -11.61 -33.46 39.19
CA ASN A 141 -12.31 -32.51 40.04
C ASN A 141 -11.30 -31.53 40.65
N THR A 142 -11.27 -30.31 40.10
CA THR A 142 -10.34 -29.23 40.47
C THR A 142 -11.11 -27.93 40.71
N ALA A 143 -10.53 -27.02 41.51
CA ALA A 143 -11.08 -25.70 41.72
C ALA A 143 -10.76 -24.73 40.59
N THR A 144 -9.66 -24.92 39.85
CA THR A 144 -9.40 -24.19 38.61
C THR A 144 -10.28 -24.74 37.50
N VAL A 145 -11.27 -23.95 37.08
CA VAL A 145 -12.13 -24.26 35.93
C VAL A 145 -11.87 -23.17 34.90
N GLU A 146 -11.41 -23.57 33.71
CA GLU A 146 -11.11 -22.73 32.54
C GLU A 146 -11.54 -21.27 32.68
N ASP A 147 -10.60 -20.42 33.08
CA ASP A 147 -10.70 -18.96 33.25
C ASP A 147 -11.69 -18.41 34.31
N GLU A 148 -12.63 -19.22 34.82
CA GLU A 148 -13.57 -18.80 35.87
C GLU A 148 -12.89 -18.62 37.22
N ARG A 149 -11.91 -19.48 37.49
CA ARG A 149 -11.18 -19.47 38.77
C ARG A 149 -9.73 -19.87 38.54
N VAL A 150 -8.82 -18.96 38.88
CA VAL A 150 -7.37 -19.12 38.66
C VAL A 150 -6.65 -19.23 40.01
N ALA A 151 -5.63 -20.08 40.08
CA ALA A 151 -4.76 -20.16 41.25
C ALA A 151 -3.94 -18.86 41.38
N PRO A 152 -3.64 -18.36 42.59
CA PRO A 152 -2.80 -17.18 42.76
C PRO A 152 -1.48 -17.30 41.99
N ASP A 153 -1.06 -16.23 41.30
CA ASP A 153 0.13 -16.22 40.41
C ASP A 153 1.38 -16.84 41.02
N LYS A 154 1.55 -16.71 42.34
CA LYS A 154 2.70 -17.29 43.06
C LYS A 154 2.61 -18.82 43.09
N ASP A 155 1.45 -19.35 43.44
CA ASP A 155 1.23 -20.78 43.58
C ASP A 155 1.19 -21.47 42.21
N LEU A 156 0.57 -20.82 41.21
CA LEU A 156 0.62 -21.27 39.83
C LEU A 156 2.05 -21.35 39.29
N ARG A 157 2.86 -20.30 39.52
CA ARG A 157 4.29 -20.32 39.12
C ARG A 157 5.08 -21.42 39.81
N LEU A 158 4.79 -21.72 41.08
CA LEU A 158 5.41 -22.82 41.79
C LEU A 158 5.01 -24.18 41.18
N ALA A 159 3.73 -24.37 40.87
CA ALA A 159 3.24 -25.58 40.19
C ALA A 159 3.87 -25.76 38.80
N ILE A 160 3.89 -24.70 37.98
CA ILE A 160 4.55 -24.71 36.66
C ILE A 160 6.04 -25.05 36.80
N SER A 161 6.73 -24.46 37.78
CA SER A 161 8.15 -24.73 38.00
C SER A 161 8.41 -26.18 38.41
N ASP A 162 7.60 -26.75 39.30
CA ASP A 162 7.71 -28.16 39.72
C ASP A 162 7.47 -29.12 38.55
N VAL A 163 6.44 -28.84 37.73
CA VAL A 163 6.17 -29.59 36.49
C VAL A 163 7.35 -29.52 35.52
N GLN A 164 7.89 -28.32 35.27
CA GLN A 164 9.04 -28.15 34.37
C GLN A 164 10.27 -28.90 34.89
N GLU A 165 10.53 -28.88 36.19
CA GLU A 165 11.67 -29.58 36.79
C GLU A 165 11.52 -31.11 36.63
N LYS A 166 10.33 -31.65 36.94
CA LYS A 166 10.03 -33.08 36.74
C LYS A 166 10.20 -33.53 35.29
N LEU A 167 9.67 -32.77 34.33
CA LEU A 167 9.84 -33.05 32.91
C LEU A 167 11.31 -33.00 32.48
N LYS A 168 12.08 -32.00 32.94
CA LYS A 168 13.51 -31.85 32.64
C LYS A 168 14.35 -33.00 33.22
N CYS A 169 13.96 -33.55 34.37
CA CYS A 169 14.69 -34.65 35.00
C CYS A 169 14.51 -36.00 34.29
N LEU A 170 13.43 -36.18 33.51
CA LEU A 170 13.20 -37.41 32.76
C LEU A 170 13.95 -37.38 31.41
N SER A 171 15.17 -37.92 31.38
CA SER A 171 15.86 -38.13 30.11
C SER A 171 15.19 -39.22 29.28
N LEU A 172 14.92 -38.90 28.02
CA LEU A 172 14.32 -39.82 27.04
C LEU A 172 15.34 -40.31 26.00
N THR A 173 16.63 -40.30 26.35
CA THR A 173 17.69 -40.84 25.50
C THR A 173 17.51 -42.34 25.33
N GLY A 174 17.37 -42.81 24.10
CA GLY A 174 17.17 -44.24 23.80
C GLY A 174 15.80 -44.80 24.21
N VAL A 175 14.87 -43.96 24.67
CA VAL A 175 13.48 -44.35 24.95
C VAL A 175 12.68 -44.21 23.66
N ASN A 176 11.89 -45.23 23.31
CA ASN A 176 10.97 -45.14 22.17
C ASN A 176 9.83 -44.17 22.51
N THR A 177 9.75 -43.04 21.83
CA THR A 177 8.71 -42.03 22.07
C THR A 177 7.69 -41.93 20.94
N GLU A 178 7.71 -42.84 19.96
CA GLU A 178 6.71 -42.85 18.88
C GLU A 178 5.28 -42.97 19.45
N PRO A 179 4.29 -42.26 18.87
CA PRO A 179 4.38 -41.44 17.64
C PRO A 179 4.74 -39.95 17.87
N LEU A 180 5.24 -39.55 19.04
CA LEU A 180 5.52 -38.14 19.34
C LEU A 180 6.56 -37.52 18.38
N PRO A 181 6.38 -36.23 18.01
CA PRO A 181 7.46 -35.43 17.43
C PRO A 181 8.70 -35.51 18.33
N ARG A 182 9.85 -35.76 17.70
CA ARG A 182 11.12 -35.93 18.41
C ARG A 182 12.24 -35.21 17.67
N PHE A 183 13.01 -34.44 18.42
CA PHE A 183 14.28 -33.84 18.00
C PHE A 183 15.31 -34.16 19.08
N GLU A 184 16.43 -34.79 18.74
CA GLU A 184 17.47 -35.16 19.71
C GLU A 184 18.09 -33.92 20.36
N ASP A 185 18.17 -32.80 19.64
CA ASP A 185 18.65 -31.53 20.15
C ASP A 185 18.08 -30.30 19.39
N CYS A 186 18.47 -29.10 19.82
CA CYS A 186 18.06 -27.85 19.18
C CYS A 186 18.60 -27.66 17.75
N PHE A 187 19.72 -28.30 17.39
CA PHE A 187 20.30 -28.21 16.06
C PHE A 187 19.52 -29.06 15.06
N GLU A 188 19.06 -30.24 15.46
CA GLU A 188 18.15 -31.06 14.65
C GLU A 188 16.84 -30.32 14.38
N PHE A 189 16.25 -29.68 15.40
CA PHE A 189 15.05 -28.86 15.20
C PHE A 189 15.31 -27.68 14.25
N THR A 190 16.44 -26.97 14.40
CA THR A 190 16.81 -25.86 13.50
C THR A 190 17.03 -26.36 12.06
N ALA A 191 17.65 -27.53 11.88
CA ALA A 191 17.85 -28.16 10.58
C ALA A 191 16.53 -28.58 9.93
N TYR A 192 15.60 -29.13 10.71
CA TYR A 192 14.24 -29.44 10.27
C TYR A 192 13.51 -28.21 9.74
N LEU A 193 13.51 -27.11 10.50
CA LEU A 193 12.92 -25.85 10.04
C LEU A 193 13.57 -25.33 8.76
N ARG A 194 14.91 -25.48 8.64
CA ARG A 194 15.64 -25.05 7.43
C ARG A 194 15.23 -25.86 6.22
N GLN A 195 15.07 -27.18 6.38
CA GLN A 195 14.57 -28.05 5.32
C GLN A 195 13.16 -27.64 4.86
N LEU A 196 12.27 -27.27 5.77
CA LEU A 196 10.94 -26.75 5.40
C LEU A 196 11.03 -25.43 4.65
N ALA A 197 11.90 -24.52 5.07
CA ALA A 197 12.15 -23.25 4.38
C ALA A 197 12.73 -23.46 2.96
N GLU A 198 13.66 -24.40 2.81
CA GLU A 198 14.22 -24.80 1.52
C GLU A 198 13.15 -25.44 0.61
N GLN A 199 12.29 -26.30 1.17
CA GLN A 199 11.19 -26.95 0.43
C GLN A 199 10.24 -25.92 -0.21
N ILE A 200 9.95 -24.82 0.49
CA ILE A 200 9.09 -23.75 -0.03
C ILE A 200 9.85 -22.64 -0.77
N GLN A 201 11.12 -22.88 -1.10
CA GLN A 201 11.98 -21.92 -1.80
C GLN A 201 12.00 -20.54 -1.12
N ALA A 202 12.09 -20.51 0.21
CA ALA A 202 12.21 -19.29 1.02
C ALA A 202 13.68 -19.05 1.44
N PRO A 203 14.53 -18.49 0.57
CA PRO A 203 15.97 -18.34 0.84
C PRO A 203 16.26 -17.44 2.04
N ASP A 204 15.38 -16.47 2.33
CA ASP A 204 15.50 -15.57 3.47
C ASP A 204 15.35 -16.32 4.80
N LEU A 205 14.38 -17.24 4.90
CA LEU A 205 14.20 -18.09 6.09
C LEU A 205 15.31 -19.11 6.21
N ALA A 206 15.72 -19.73 5.10
CA ALA A 206 16.82 -20.69 5.09
C ALA A 206 18.14 -20.04 5.55
N GLU A 207 18.43 -18.81 5.08
CA GLU A 207 19.57 -18.01 5.52
C GLU A 207 19.47 -17.64 7.01
N ALA A 208 18.29 -17.20 7.47
CA ALA A 208 18.04 -16.87 8.88
C ALA A 208 18.28 -18.06 9.82
N LEU A 209 17.78 -19.25 9.46
CA LEU A 209 17.95 -20.47 10.23
C LEU A 209 19.39 -21.00 10.20
N LEU A 210 20.09 -20.83 9.08
CA LEU A 210 21.53 -21.10 9.00
C LEU A 210 22.33 -20.16 9.93
N ASN A 211 21.97 -18.88 9.99
CA ASN A 211 22.59 -17.93 10.91
C ASN A 211 22.23 -18.23 12.36
N MET A 212 21.02 -18.72 12.63
CA MET A 212 20.60 -19.17 13.96
C MET A 212 21.45 -20.36 14.44
N ASP A 213 21.64 -21.39 13.60
CA ASP A 213 22.53 -22.52 13.91
C ASP A 213 23.96 -22.04 14.23
N ARG A 214 24.51 -21.14 13.40
CA ARG A 214 25.84 -20.54 13.65
C ARG A 214 25.89 -19.78 14.97
N SER A 215 24.85 -19.00 15.28
CA SER A 215 24.77 -18.22 16.51
C SER A 215 24.70 -19.11 17.76
N LEU A 216 23.89 -20.16 17.73
CA LEU A 216 23.81 -21.17 18.79
C LEU A 216 25.19 -21.80 19.05
N ARG A 217 25.91 -22.19 17.99
CA ARG A 217 27.26 -22.75 18.10
C ARG A 217 28.27 -21.73 18.63
N ALA A 218 28.22 -20.49 18.15
CA ALA A 218 29.10 -19.41 18.59
C ALA A 218 28.87 -19.03 20.06
N ALA A 219 27.64 -19.12 20.54
CA ALA A 219 27.27 -18.94 21.94
C ALA A 219 27.71 -20.11 22.85
N GLY A 220 28.33 -21.16 22.29
CA GLY A 220 28.78 -22.32 23.05
C GLY A 220 27.64 -23.20 23.55
N ILE A 221 26.45 -23.12 22.93
CA ILE A 221 25.31 -23.97 23.28
C ILE A 221 25.64 -25.41 22.90
N THR A 222 25.72 -26.29 23.88
CA THR A 222 25.89 -27.74 23.68
C THR A 222 24.55 -28.46 23.68
N PRO A 223 24.36 -29.54 22.91
CA PRO A 223 23.19 -30.41 23.00
C PRO A 223 22.98 -30.89 24.44
N ILE A 224 21.72 -30.98 24.87
CA ILE A 224 21.33 -31.63 26.12
C ILE A 224 20.45 -32.85 25.79
N PRO A 225 20.39 -33.87 26.68
CA PRO A 225 19.53 -35.01 26.46
C PRO A 225 18.07 -34.60 26.21
N PRO A 226 17.36 -35.22 25.25
CA PRO A 226 15.98 -34.88 24.96
C PRO A 226 15.08 -35.29 26.11
N THR A 227 14.09 -34.45 26.42
CA THR A 227 13.11 -34.62 27.49
C THR A 227 11.70 -34.45 26.92
N LEU A 228 10.66 -34.88 27.65
CA LEU A 228 9.28 -34.55 27.29
C LEU A 228 9.02 -33.07 27.54
N ILE A 229 8.41 -32.39 26.57
CA ILE A 229 8.09 -30.96 26.61
C ILE A 229 6.58 -30.79 26.50
N HIS A 230 6.00 -30.13 27.50
CA HIS A 230 4.68 -29.52 27.42
C HIS A 230 4.84 -28.06 27.02
N GLN A 231 4.35 -27.66 25.84
CA GLN A 231 4.58 -26.33 25.28
C GLN A 231 3.69 -25.24 25.88
N ASP A 232 2.55 -25.62 26.48
CA ASP A 232 1.53 -24.66 26.92
C ASP A 232 1.21 -24.76 28.42
N LEU A 233 2.21 -24.41 29.25
CA LEU A 233 2.06 -24.39 30.71
C LEU A 233 1.47 -23.05 31.18
N ASN A 234 0.14 -23.00 31.25
CA ASN A 234 -0.65 -21.83 31.67
C ASN A 234 -1.70 -22.22 32.75
N ASP A 235 -2.50 -21.26 33.21
CA ASP A 235 -3.57 -21.45 34.19
C ASP A 235 -4.78 -22.26 33.70
N GLY A 236 -4.98 -22.37 32.39
CA GLY A 236 -5.97 -23.27 31.80
C GLY A 236 -5.55 -24.74 31.82
N ASN A 237 -4.24 -25.02 31.73
CA ASN A 237 -3.71 -26.39 31.58
C ASN A 237 -3.14 -26.98 32.87
N VAL A 238 -2.70 -26.14 33.80
CA VAL A 238 -2.15 -26.55 35.10
C VAL A 238 -3.25 -26.49 36.17
N LEU A 239 -3.96 -27.61 36.35
CA LEU A 239 -5.11 -27.67 37.24
C LEU A 239 -4.67 -27.64 38.70
N CYS A 240 -5.27 -26.75 39.49
CA CYS A 240 -4.95 -26.55 40.90
C CYS A 240 -6.19 -26.38 41.79
N SER A 241 -6.07 -26.77 43.06
CA SER A 241 -7.11 -26.56 44.07
C SER A 241 -6.53 -26.05 45.39
N PRO A 242 -7.24 -25.19 46.13
CA PRO A 242 -6.88 -24.89 47.51
C PRO A 242 -7.10 -26.13 48.38
N ASP A 243 -6.12 -26.45 49.20
CA ASP A 243 -6.25 -27.45 50.26
C ASP A 243 -7.07 -26.90 51.45
N SER A 244 -7.22 -27.70 52.51
CA SER A 244 -7.95 -27.31 53.72
C SER A 244 -7.32 -26.14 54.49
N SER A 245 -6.07 -25.79 54.21
CA SER A 245 -5.37 -24.64 54.77
C SER A 245 -5.50 -23.37 53.90
N GLY A 246 -6.09 -23.51 52.71
CA GLY A 246 -6.21 -22.44 51.71
C GLY A 246 -4.98 -22.32 50.81
N GLN A 247 -3.99 -23.21 50.93
CA GLN A 247 -2.82 -23.24 50.04
C GLN A 247 -3.17 -24.00 48.76
N TRP A 248 -2.86 -23.43 47.61
CA TRP A 248 -3.12 -24.08 46.32
C TRP A 248 -2.11 -25.19 46.05
N LYS A 249 -2.63 -26.37 45.68
CA LYS A 249 -1.86 -27.53 45.26
C LYS A 249 -2.15 -27.87 43.80
N PHE A 250 -1.15 -28.43 43.13
CA PHE A 250 -1.29 -29.00 41.79
C PHE A 250 -2.13 -30.29 41.85
N ASP A 251 -3.17 -30.36 41.02
CA ASP A 251 -4.06 -31.51 40.91
C ASP A 251 -3.75 -32.36 39.68
N ALA A 252 -3.60 -31.76 38.49
CA ALA A 252 -3.24 -32.46 37.27
C ALA A 252 -2.75 -31.51 36.15
N LEU A 253 -2.02 -32.05 35.18
CA LEU A 253 -1.66 -31.37 33.93
C LEU A 253 -2.45 -31.98 32.77
N ILE A 254 -3.16 -31.13 32.04
CA ILE A 254 -3.98 -31.48 30.86
C ILE A 254 -3.39 -30.85 29.59
N ASP A 255 -4.04 -31.07 28.44
CA ASP A 255 -3.72 -30.41 27.16
C ASP A 255 -2.40 -30.85 26.49
N TRP A 256 -2.22 -32.16 26.35
CA TRP A 256 -0.99 -32.77 25.82
C TRP A 256 -0.88 -32.80 24.28
N GLU A 257 -1.76 -32.11 23.56
CA GLU A 257 -1.74 -32.02 22.09
C GLU A 257 -0.51 -31.31 21.54
N GLY A 258 0.10 -30.42 22.32
CA GLY A 258 1.38 -29.78 22.00
C GLY A 258 2.62 -30.56 22.44
N ALA A 259 2.51 -31.83 22.85
CA ALA A 259 3.65 -32.56 23.41
C ALA A 259 4.74 -32.88 22.37
N VAL A 260 5.99 -32.59 22.72
CA VAL A 260 7.17 -32.86 21.88
C VAL A 260 8.30 -33.45 22.73
N VAL A 261 9.15 -34.27 22.14
CA VAL A 261 10.39 -34.72 22.77
C VAL A 261 11.56 -33.96 22.20
N GLY A 262 12.34 -33.28 23.05
CA GLY A 262 13.56 -32.62 22.61
C GLY A 262 14.24 -31.76 23.67
N ASP A 263 15.04 -30.80 23.22
CA ASP A 263 15.76 -29.88 24.08
C ASP A 263 14.79 -28.96 24.83
N SER A 264 14.64 -29.17 26.14
CA SER A 264 13.70 -28.42 26.99
C SER A 264 13.88 -26.89 26.95
N ARG A 265 15.06 -26.39 26.56
CA ARG A 265 15.31 -24.95 26.43
C ARG A 265 14.50 -24.33 25.31
N LEU A 266 14.16 -25.11 24.28
CA LEU A 266 13.33 -24.67 23.16
C LEU A 266 11.96 -24.15 23.62
N ALA A 267 11.38 -24.70 24.69
CA ALA A 267 10.11 -24.25 25.25
C ALA A 267 10.26 -23.38 26.50
N TYR A 268 11.15 -23.74 27.43
CA TYR A 268 11.15 -23.16 28.77
C TYR A 268 12.08 -21.95 28.95
N GLU A 269 13.10 -21.79 28.11
CA GLU A 269 14.01 -20.64 28.20
C GLU A 269 13.43 -19.43 27.48
N ARG A 270 13.24 -18.32 28.21
CA ARG A 270 12.61 -17.09 27.68
C ARG A 270 13.59 -16.14 26.98
N GLY A 271 14.89 -16.28 27.24
CA GLY A 271 15.92 -15.40 26.69
C GLY A 271 16.29 -15.71 25.24
N GLU A 272 17.08 -14.83 24.63
CA GLU A 272 17.75 -15.11 23.36
C GLU A 272 18.82 -16.20 23.55
N PRO A 273 19.04 -17.09 22.56
CA PRO A 273 18.45 -17.09 21.20
C PRO A 273 17.11 -17.86 21.08
N TRP A 274 16.60 -18.43 22.17
CA TRP A 274 15.44 -19.33 22.16
C TRP A 274 14.14 -18.64 21.73
N ASN A 275 13.97 -17.40 22.15
CA ASN A 275 12.84 -16.57 21.75
C ASN A 275 12.81 -16.32 20.22
N ALA A 276 13.95 -15.93 19.63
CA ALA A 276 14.04 -15.78 18.17
C ALA A 276 13.82 -17.12 17.43
N LEU A 277 14.34 -18.24 17.93
CA LEU A 277 14.15 -19.56 17.32
C LEU A 277 12.67 -20.00 17.33
N ARG A 278 11.94 -19.82 18.43
CA ARG A 278 10.48 -20.10 18.49
C ARG A 278 9.69 -19.26 17.48
N LYS A 279 10.02 -17.97 17.37
CA LYS A 279 9.35 -17.08 16.41
C LYS A 279 9.68 -17.44 14.96
N LEU A 280 10.93 -17.80 14.67
CA LEU A 280 11.32 -18.37 13.38
C LEU A 280 10.53 -19.64 13.07
N ALA A 281 10.36 -20.54 14.05
CA ALA A 281 9.58 -21.77 13.87
C ALA A 281 8.12 -21.48 13.49
N ARG A 282 7.44 -20.53 14.16
CA ARG A 282 6.08 -20.10 13.78
C ARG A 282 6.04 -19.51 12.37
N VAL A 283 6.97 -18.62 12.02
CA VAL A 283 7.00 -18.00 10.68
C VAL A 283 7.25 -19.03 9.58
N VAL A 284 8.16 -20.00 9.81
CA VAL A 284 8.41 -21.13 8.89
C VAL A 284 7.15 -21.97 8.73
N LYS A 285 6.48 -22.35 9.82
CA LYS A 285 5.23 -23.12 9.80
C LYS A 285 4.17 -22.43 8.95
N ILE A 286 3.95 -21.14 9.21
CA ILE A 286 2.92 -20.35 8.52
C ILE A 286 3.24 -20.21 7.04
N ARG A 287 4.49 -19.87 6.68
CA ARG A 287 4.89 -19.78 5.26
C ARG A 287 4.82 -21.13 4.55
N TRP A 288 5.08 -22.22 5.27
CA TRP A 288 4.91 -23.56 4.73
C TRP A 288 3.45 -23.88 4.43
N LEU A 289 2.55 -23.66 5.38
CA LEU A 289 1.10 -23.84 5.18
C LEU A 289 0.57 -23.01 4.02
N MET A 290 1.04 -21.78 3.90
CA MET A 290 0.68 -20.90 2.78
C MET A 290 1.11 -21.48 1.43
N ALA A 291 2.34 -21.99 1.32
CA ALA A 291 2.85 -22.59 0.08
C ALA A 291 2.10 -23.86 -0.33
N VAL A 292 1.64 -24.66 0.65
CA VAL A 292 0.80 -25.83 0.38
C VAL A 292 -0.62 -25.41 -0.02
N ALA A 293 -1.19 -24.42 0.67
CA ALA A 293 -2.52 -23.91 0.37
C ALA A 293 -2.60 -23.23 -1.01
N SER A 294 -1.54 -22.52 -1.44
CA SER A 294 -1.46 -21.90 -2.77
C SER A 294 -1.23 -22.90 -3.91
N GLY A 295 -0.98 -24.19 -3.60
CA GLY A 295 -0.63 -25.20 -4.59
C GLY A 295 0.82 -25.11 -5.10
N SER A 296 1.67 -24.29 -4.46
CA SER A 296 3.11 -24.19 -4.80
C SER A 296 3.87 -25.48 -4.46
N LEU A 297 3.33 -26.31 -3.56
CA LEU A 297 3.80 -27.67 -3.26
C LEU A 297 2.76 -28.70 -3.73
N GLN A 298 2.94 -29.23 -4.94
CA GLN A 298 1.95 -30.09 -5.62
C GLN A 298 1.72 -31.46 -4.97
N ASP A 299 2.63 -31.94 -4.10
CA ASP A 299 2.55 -33.26 -3.46
C ASP A 299 2.33 -33.22 -1.93
N ALA A 300 2.26 -32.02 -1.33
CA ALA A 300 2.10 -31.90 0.11
C ALA A 300 0.61 -31.92 0.50
N ALA A 301 0.23 -32.89 1.34
CA ALA A 301 -1.08 -32.89 1.95
C ALA A 301 -1.19 -31.77 3.00
N LEU A 302 -2.32 -31.08 2.99
CA LEU A 302 -2.60 -30.00 3.94
C LEU A 302 -3.12 -30.62 5.25
N PRO A 303 -2.43 -30.43 6.39
CA PRO A 303 -2.90 -30.98 7.67
C PRO A 303 -4.17 -30.27 8.13
N ARG A 304 -5.03 -30.96 8.88
CA ARG A 304 -6.14 -30.30 9.60
C ARG A 304 -5.58 -29.27 10.59
N CYS A 305 -6.04 -28.03 10.55
CA CYS A 305 -5.61 -27.00 11.51
C CYS A 305 -6.64 -25.89 11.72
N CYS A 306 -6.44 -25.08 12.76
CA CYS A 306 -7.10 -23.77 12.90
C CYS A 306 -6.20 -22.71 12.26
N ALA A 307 -6.48 -22.36 11.01
CA ALA A 307 -5.65 -21.41 10.28
C ALA A 307 -5.66 -20.01 10.89
N GLU A 308 -6.79 -19.57 11.43
CA GLU A 308 -6.96 -18.25 12.04
C GLU A 308 -5.98 -18.03 13.20
N GLU A 309 -5.99 -18.92 14.18
CA GLU A 309 -5.09 -18.86 15.33
C GLU A 309 -3.61 -19.04 14.92
N LEU A 310 -3.35 -19.84 13.88
CA LEU A 310 -1.99 -20.04 13.39
C LEU A 310 -1.38 -18.76 12.80
N VAL A 311 -2.17 -17.90 12.17
CA VAL A 311 -1.66 -16.72 11.46
C VAL A 311 -1.90 -15.40 12.17
N GLU A 312 -2.66 -15.39 13.27
CA GLU A 312 -3.03 -14.18 14.03
C GLU A 312 -1.80 -13.32 14.38
N ASP A 313 -0.73 -13.96 14.85
CA ASP A 313 0.48 -13.26 15.31
C ASP A 313 1.54 -13.06 14.21
N TYR A 314 1.30 -13.48 12.96
CA TYR A 314 2.36 -13.55 11.95
C TYR A 314 3.09 -12.21 11.77
N GLU A 315 2.35 -11.10 11.72
CA GLU A 315 2.92 -9.77 11.49
C GLU A 315 3.83 -9.36 12.65
N GLU A 316 3.38 -9.54 13.89
CA GLU A 316 4.19 -9.24 15.08
C GLU A 316 5.47 -10.09 15.11
N LEU A 317 5.35 -11.38 14.79
CA LEU A 317 6.48 -12.32 14.73
C LEU A 317 7.49 -11.91 13.65
N SER A 318 7.01 -11.61 12.45
CA SER A 318 7.84 -11.19 11.31
C SER A 318 8.56 -9.86 11.61
N ASP A 319 7.83 -8.87 12.14
CA ASP A 319 8.39 -7.56 12.50
C ASP A 319 9.40 -7.65 13.63
N PHE A 320 9.19 -8.54 14.60
CA PHE A 320 10.19 -8.84 15.61
C PHE A 320 11.47 -9.39 14.99
N LEU A 321 11.37 -10.36 14.08
CA LEU A 321 12.52 -10.99 13.44
C LEU A 321 13.28 -10.00 12.53
N VAL A 322 12.57 -9.11 11.84
CA VAL A 322 13.18 -8.04 11.04
C VAL A 322 13.91 -7.04 11.94
N ARG A 323 13.27 -6.55 13.01
CA ARG A 323 13.89 -5.62 13.96
C ARG A 323 15.10 -6.22 14.69
N SER A 324 15.06 -7.53 14.92
CA SER A 324 16.14 -8.28 15.56
C SER A 324 17.26 -8.67 14.57
N GLY A 325 17.13 -8.32 13.28
CA GLY A 325 18.12 -8.61 12.25
C GLY A 325 18.17 -10.06 11.78
N TRP A 326 17.21 -10.90 12.18
CA TRP A 326 17.10 -12.29 11.72
C TRP A 326 16.51 -12.37 10.32
N LEU A 327 15.60 -11.45 9.95
CA LEU A 327 15.05 -11.31 8.61
C LEU A 327 15.39 -9.95 8.01
N LYS A 328 15.57 -9.89 6.69
CA LYS A 328 15.89 -8.64 5.96
C LYS A 328 14.65 -7.78 5.72
N PHE A 329 13.48 -8.40 5.55
CA PHE A 329 12.21 -7.75 5.27
C PHE A 329 11.05 -8.65 5.72
N SER A 330 9.90 -8.04 6.04
CA SER A 330 8.67 -8.78 6.36
C SER A 330 8.01 -9.21 5.04
N LEU A 331 7.83 -10.52 4.85
CA LEU A 331 7.40 -11.10 3.57
C LEU A 331 5.88 -11.28 3.41
N LEU A 332 5.08 -10.82 4.36
CA LEU A 332 3.68 -10.51 4.08
C LEU A 332 3.56 -9.02 3.75
N PRO A 333 3.03 -8.65 2.57
CA PRO A 333 2.74 -7.27 2.28
C PRO A 333 1.48 -6.88 3.05
N PHE A 334 1.66 -6.38 4.26
CA PHE A 334 0.80 -5.34 4.79
C PHE A 334 1.69 -4.16 5.21
N LYS A 335 1.98 -3.29 4.24
CA LYS A 335 1.89 -1.87 4.60
C LYS A 335 0.44 -1.65 4.99
N PRO A 336 0.14 -0.94 6.09
CA PRO A 336 -1.23 -0.50 6.35
C PRO A 336 -1.71 0.15 5.06
N VAL A 337 -2.68 -0.48 4.42
CA VAL A 337 -3.45 0.18 3.38
C VAL A 337 -3.93 1.44 4.06
N LEU A 338 -3.56 2.60 3.50
CA LEU A 338 -4.13 3.90 3.85
C LEU A 338 -5.63 3.80 3.56
N LEU A 339 -6.38 3.17 4.47
CA LEU A 339 -7.74 2.77 4.23
C LEU A 339 -8.63 4.01 4.31
N PRO A 340 -9.72 4.07 3.52
CA PRO A 340 -10.69 5.16 3.43
C PRO A 340 -11.28 5.68 4.75
N VAL A 341 -10.96 5.07 5.89
CA VAL A 341 -11.49 5.38 7.22
C VAL A 341 -11.05 6.76 7.72
N VAL A 342 -9.75 7.11 7.64
CA VAL A 342 -9.26 8.45 8.02
C VAL A 342 -9.83 9.52 7.10
N PHE A 343 -9.92 9.23 5.80
CA PHE A 343 -10.50 10.13 4.80
C PHE A 343 -12.02 10.33 4.98
N ARG A 344 -12.78 9.27 5.28
CA ARG A 344 -14.22 9.34 5.55
C ARG A 344 -14.51 10.05 6.87
N TYR A 345 -13.70 9.82 7.90
CA TYR A 345 -13.80 10.51 9.18
C TYR A 345 -13.46 12.01 9.07
N ALA A 346 -12.36 12.36 8.37
CA ALA A 346 -12.00 13.76 8.11
C ALA A 346 -13.13 14.52 7.38
N ARG A 347 -13.85 13.84 6.46
CA ARG A 347 -15.02 14.37 5.75
C ARG A 347 -16.31 14.44 6.56
N GLY A 348 -16.27 14.16 7.86
CA GLY A 348 -17.38 14.38 8.79
C GLY A 348 -18.43 13.28 8.79
N MET A 349 -18.11 12.10 8.27
CA MET A 349 -19.01 10.96 8.39
C MET A 349 -18.85 10.35 9.83
N SER A 350 -19.93 9.81 10.45
CA SER A 350 -19.84 9.10 11.75
C SER A 350 -19.25 7.67 11.68
N VAL A 351 -18.40 7.34 12.65
CA VAL A 351 -17.61 6.09 12.74
C VAL A 351 -18.46 4.80 12.58
N GLU A 352 -19.73 4.84 13.00
CA GLU A 352 -20.71 3.74 12.90
C GLU A 352 -20.97 3.29 11.45
N HIS A 353 -20.72 4.13 10.45
CA HIS A 353 -21.06 3.87 9.05
C HIS A 353 -20.01 3.04 8.27
N TRP A 354 -18.82 2.76 8.83
CA TRP A 354 -17.79 1.92 8.18
C TRP A 354 -16.92 1.12 9.15
N MET A 355 -17.24 1.10 10.44
CA MET A 355 -16.79 -0.02 11.24
C MET A 355 -17.57 -1.25 10.76
N TYR A 356 -16.85 -2.32 10.40
CA TYR A 356 -17.45 -3.64 10.33
C TYR A 356 -18.00 -3.89 11.73
N SER A 357 -19.33 -3.87 11.89
CA SER A 357 -19.94 -4.48 13.05
C SER A 357 -19.48 -5.93 13.04
N ASP A 358 -18.80 -6.34 14.10
CA ASP A 358 -18.50 -7.74 14.33
C ASP A 358 -19.79 -8.54 14.09
N ARG A 359 -19.70 -9.59 13.28
CA ARG A 359 -20.91 -10.31 12.78
C ARG A 359 -21.63 -11.08 13.89
N TYR A 360 -21.08 -11.05 15.11
CA TYR A 360 -21.68 -11.52 16.34
C TYR A 360 -22.01 -10.30 17.19
N GLY A 361 -23.30 -9.98 17.34
CA GLY A 361 -23.80 -8.89 18.18
C GLY A 361 -23.46 -9.06 19.67
N ARG A 362 -22.19 -8.88 20.04
CA ARG A 362 -21.74 -8.63 21.40
C ARG A 362 -21.78 -7.13 21.63
N ASP A 363 -22.98 -6.62 21.89
CA ASP A 363 -23.22 -5.31 22.49
C ASP A 363 -22.84 -5.31 23.99
N GLU A 364 -21.62 -5.74 24.33
CA GLU A 364 -21.09 -5.56 25.67
C GLU A 364 -19.97 -4.53 25.66
N GLU A 365 -20.21 -3.45 26.42
CA GLU A 365 -19.34 -2.32 26.67
C GLU A 365 -17.94 -2.78 27.10
N GLY A 366 -17.01 -2.95 26.14
CA GLY A 366 -15.59 -3.14 26.46
C GLY A 366 -14.73 -3.95 25.51
N ALA A 367 -15.28 -4.69 24.55
CA ALA A 367 -14.49 -5.60 23.73
C ALA A 367 -13.87 -4.93 22.47
N GLY A 368 -12.56 -4.67 22.54
CA GLY A 368 -11.58 -4.90 21.47
C GLY A 368 -11.58 -4.04 20.18
N GLY A 369 -12.72 -3.90 19.48
CA GLY A 369 -12.74 -3.41 18.10
C GLY A 369 -12.32 -1.95 17.91
N GLY A 370 -12.55 -1.09 18.92
CA GLY A 370 -12.16 0.32 18.88
C GLY A 370 -10.68 0.59 19.14
N LYS A 371 -9.95 -0.33 19.80
CA LYS A 371 -8.54 -0.11 20.19
C LYS A 371 -7.60 -0.08 19.00
N GLY A 372 -7.80 -0.96 18.01
CA GLY A 372 -6.99 -0.98 16.78
C GLY A 372 -7.11 0.32 15.99
N LEU A 373 -8.35 0.80 15.78
CA LEU A 373 -8.59 2.08 15.10
C LEU A 373 -8.06 3.28 15.91
N THR A 374 -8.21 3.26 17.23
CA THR A 374 -7.70 4.33 18.10
C THR A 374 -6.18 4.42 18.04
N ASN A 375 -5.48 3.29 18.20
CA ASN A 375 -4.02 3.24 18.12
C ASN A 375 -3.51 3.64 16.73
N PHE A 376 -4.22 3.23 15.68
CA PHE A 376 -3.94 3.64 14.32
C PHE A 376 -4.12 5.16 14.13
N MET A 377 -5.21 5.76 14.59
CA MET A 377 -5.43 7.21 14.49
C MET A 377 -4.41 7.99 15.33
N ASP A 378 -4.13 7.58 16.57
CA ASP A 378 -3.12 8.21 17.44
C ASP A 378 -1.71 8.19 16.81
N SER A 379 -1.38 7.17 16.02
CA SER A 379 -0.07 7.05 15.34
C SER A 379 -0.02 7.68 13.94
N THR A 380 -1.16 7.94 13.31
CA THR A 380 -1.23 8.33 11.89
C THR A 380 -1.58 9.81 11.67
N PHE A 381 -2.12 10.52 12.67
CA PHE A 381 -2.36 11.98 12.56
C PHE A 381 -1.06 12.77 12.76
N PRO A 382 -0.42 13.29 11.71
CA PRO A 382 0.96 13.79 11.80
C PRO A 382 1.10 15.16 12.48
N GLU A 383 -0.01 15.87 12.70
CA GLU A 383 -0.01 17.28 13.11
C GLU A 383 -0.54 17.53 14.53
N PHE A 384 -0.96 16.48 15.26
CA PHE A 384 -1.38 16.58 16.65
C PHE A 384 -0.31 16.00 17.58
N GLN A 385 0.67 16.82 17.97
CA GLN A 385 1.82 16.36 18.74
C GLN A 385 1.48 16.15 20.21
N ARG A 386 2.02 15.10 20.82
CA ARG A 386 1.97 14.89 22.27
C ARG A 386 3.32 15.26 22.88
N HIS A 387 3.35 16.24 23.77
CA HIS A 387 4.57 16.60 24.49
C HIS A 387 4.66 15.84 25.81
N GLU A 388 5.75 15.10 25.97
CA GLU A 388 6.08 14.35 27.19
C GLU A 388 7.26 14.96 27.95
N ALA A 389 8.06 15.81 27.28
CA ALA A 389 9.21 16.50 27.85
C ALA A 389 8.91 18.00 28.07
N ALA A 390 9.32 18.51 29.25
CA ALA A 390 9.11 19.91 29.64
C ALA A 390 9.81 20.90 28.69
N ALA A 391 11.02 20.58 28.23
CA ALA A 391 11.78 21.44 27.31
C ALA A 391 11.05 21.62 25.97
N ASP A 392 10.51 20.54 25.41
CA ASP A 392 9.80 20.56 24.13
C ASP A 392 8.48 21.32 24.24
N LEU A 393 7.72 21.07 25.31
CA LEU A 393 6.47 21.78 25.58
C LEU A 393 6.70 23.28 25.73
N LYS A 394 7.74 23.69 26.48
CA LYS A 394 8.05 25.10 26.68
C LYS A 394 8.47 25.78 25.38
N ASN A 395 9.39 25.18 24.64
CA ASN A 395 9.85 25.72 23.35
C ASN A 395 8.73 25.84 22.34
N TRP A 396 7.83 24.86 22.32
CA TRP A 396 6.62 24.91 21.50
C TRP A 396 5.70 26.04 21.98
N TRP A 397 5.30 26.08 23.26
CA TRP A 397 4.32 27.06 23.75
C TRP A 397 4.71 28.53 23.58
N THR A 398 6.01 28.85 23.60
CA THR A 398 6.51 30.24 23.58
C THR A 398 6.70 30.85 22.17
N SER A 399 6.26 30.19 21.10
CA SER A 399 6.43 30.73 19.74
C SER A 399 5.26 31.61 19.30
N ASP A 400 5.55 32.56 18.40
CA ASP A 400 4.64 33.61 17.93
C ASP A 400 3.39 33.12 17.14
N GLU A 401 3.33 31.85 16.75
CA GLU A 401 2.20 31.27 16.02
C GLU A 401 1.00 30.95 16.92
N PRO A 402 -0.25 31.03 16.42
CA PRO A 402 -1.44 30.62 17.17
C PRO A 402 -1.38 29.15 17.57
N ARG A 403 -1.54 28.86 18.87
CA ARG A 403 -1.36 27.53 19.44
C ARG A 403 -2.56 27.11 20.28
N ILE A 404 -2.98 25.86 20.11
CA ILE A 404 -4.05 25.24 20.90
C ILE A 404 -3.47 24.03 21.63
N LEU A 405 -3.43 24.11 22.96
CA LEU A 405 -2.95 23.03 23.82
C LEU A 405 -4.13 22.38 24.54
N VAL A 406 -4.27 21.07 24.34
CA VAL A 406 -5.24 20.22 25.04
C VAL A 406 -4.56 19.54 26.23
N VAL A 407 -4.98 19.89 27.44
CA VAL A 407 -4.40 19.42 28.69
C VAL A 407 -5.31 18.38 29.33
N GLY A 408 -4.77 17.21 29.66
CA GLY A 408 -5.54 16.09 30.23
C GLY A 408 -4.66 15.01 30.88
N PRO A 409 -5.23 13.87 31.30
CA PRO A 409 -4.50 12.81 32.01
C PRO A 409 -3.59 11.95 31.11
N SER A 410 -2.46 11.49 31.68
CA SER A 410 -1.38 10.80 30.96
C SER A 410 -1.64 9.36 30.49
N SER A 411 -2.38 8.51 31.22
CA SER A 411 -2.10 7.05 31.07
C SER A 411 -3.22 6.01 31.17
N SER A 412 -4.53 6.30 31.25
CA SER A 412 -5.49 5.17 31.36
C SER A 412 -6.95 5.38 30.93
N SER A 413 -7.36 6.56 30.46
CA SER A 413 -8.76 6.77 30.05
C SER A 413 -8.97 6.93 28.55
N ARG A 414 -7.93 6.83 27.71
CA ARG A 414 -8.13 6.91 26.25
C ARG A 414 -8.77 5.64 25.70
N ALA A 415 -8.40 4.44 26.15
CA ALA A 415 -9.07 3.22 25.65
C ALA A 415 -10.59 3.21 25.94
N ALA A 416 -11.03 3.78 27.06
CA ALA A 416 -12.45 3.85 27.43
C ALA A 416 -13.20 5.10 26.91
N LYS A 417 -12.49 6.11 26.39
CA LYS A 417 -13.09 7.37 25.87
C LYS A 417 -12.47 7.84 24.55
N ALA A 418 -11.86 6.92 23.80
CA ALA A 418 -11.13 7.21 22.56
C ALA A 418 -12.02 7.86 21.51
N VAL A 419 -13.23 7.32 21.37
CA VAL A 419 -14.26 7.79 20.46
C VAL A 419 -14.61 9.25 20.73
N ASP A 420 -14.72 9.65 22.01
CA ASP A 420 -15.05 11.02 22.40
C ASP A 420 -13.90 12.03 22.16
N PHE A 421 -12.65 11.57 22.04
CA PHE A 421 -11.50 12.42 21.70
C PHE A 421 -11.35 12.59 20.18
N MET A 422 -11.94 11.73 19.36
CA MET A 422 -11.82 11.80 17.90
C MET A 422 -12.28 13.14 17.29
N PRO A 423 -13.37 13.78 17.75
CA PRO A 423 -13.77 15.10 17.25
C PRO A 423 -12.68 16.16 17.43
N VAL A 424 -11.88 16.06 18.50
CA VAL A 424 -10.74 16.96 18.76
C VAL A 424 -9.64 16.73 17.72
N LEU A 425 -9.28 15.48 17.44
CA LEU A 425 -8.28 15.13 16.41
C LEU A 425 -8.72 15.58 15.01
N ARG A 426 -10.02 15.47 14.70
CA ARG A 426 -10.58 15.97 13.43
C ARG A 426 -10.42 17.48 13.32
N LEU A 427 -10.82 18.24 14.34
CA LEU A 427 -10.67 19.70 14.33
C LEU A 427 -9.21 20.11 14.23
N ALA A 428 -8.33 19.45 14.99
CA ALA A 428 -6.90 19.71 14.89
C ALA A 428 -6.38 19.52 13.47
N HIS A 429 -6.75 18.42 12.81
CA HIS A 429 -6.32 18.15 11.44
C HIS A 429 -6.87 19.14 10.41
N VAL A 430 -8.16 19.48 10.51
CA VAL A 430 -8.80 20.43 9.59
C VAL A 430 -8.15 21.81 9.72
N TRP A 431 -7.79 22.23 10.94
CA TRP A 431 -7.32 23.58 11.22
C TRP A 431 -5.80 23.72 11.38
N ALA A 432 -5.03 22.68 11.07
CA ALA A 432 -3.59 22.63 11.32
C ALA A 432 -2.76 23.64 10.50
N GLU A 433 -3.29 24.11 9.37
CA GLU A 433 -2.67 25.19 8.57
C GLU A 433 -2.66 26.54 9.33
N PHE A 434 -3.61 26.74 10.25
CA PHE A 434 -3.82 28.03 10.93
C PHE A 434 -3.43 28.01 12.41
N PHE A 435 -3.47 26.83 13.04
CA PHE A 435 -3.15 26.66 14.45
C PHE A 435 -2.23 25.45 14.61
N SER A 436 -1.22 25.60 15.45
CA SER A 436 -0.46 24.45 15.93
C SER A 436 -1.21 23.78 17.08
N PHE A 437 -1.53 22.50 16.94
CA PHE A 437 -2.20 21.73 17.98
C PHE A 437 -1.24 20.80 18.72
N ALA A 438 -1.37 20.74 20.04
CA ALA A 438 -0.68 19.75 20.83
C ALA A 438 -1.51 19.25 22.02
N SER A 439 -1.07 18.15 22.61
CA SER A 439 -1.56 17.67 23.90
C SER A 439 -0.42 17.43 24.89
N ALA A 440 -0.71 17.64 26.18
CA ALA A 440 0.25 17.38 27.26
C ALA A 440 -0.47 16.95 28.55
N ASP A 441 0.25 16.26 29.42
CA ASP A 441 -0.28 15.87 30.73
C ASP A 441 -0.45 17.09 31.64
N ALA A 442 -1.54 17.12 32.41
CA ALA A 442 -1.84 18.23 33.32
C ALA A 442 -0.75 18.51 34.37
N LYS A 443 -0.06 17.47 34.85
CA LYS A 443 1.06 17.62 35.78
C LYS A 443 2.26 18.24 35.07
N LEU A 444 2.59 17.74 33.89
CA LEU A 444 3.70 18.27 33.07
C LEU A 444 3.49 19.75 32.74
N VAL A 445 2.27 20.13 32.36
CA VAL A 445 1.92 21.53 32.04
C VAL A 445 2.07 22.44 33.26
N ALA A 446 1.56 22.02 34.42
CA ALA A 446 1.67 22.80 35.65
C ALA A 446 3.13 22.98 36.13
N GLU A 447 3.97 21.96 35.94
CA GLU A 447 5.40 22.00 36.28
C GLU A 447 6.20 22.85 35.28
N THR A 448 5.79 22.87 34.01
CA THR A 448 6.56 23.51 32.92
C THR A 448 6.17 24.97 32.67
N LEU A 449 4.86 25.26 32.62
CA LEU A 449 4.33 26.57 32.24
C LEU A 449 3.97 27.44 33.45
N GLY A 450 3.74 26.84 34.62
CA GLY A 450 3.44 27.57 35.87
C GLY A 450 2.18 27.08 36.59
N SER A 451 2.06 27.47 37.86
CA SER A 451 0.95 27.05 38.74
C SER A 451 -0.42 27.58 38.31
N GLU A 452 -0.44 28.68 37.57
CA GLU A 452 -1.61 29.32 36.96
C GLU A 452 -2.25 28.46 35.85
N TYR A 453 -1.53 27.45 35.34
CA TYR A 453 -2.01 26.49 34.34
C TYR A 453 -2.58 25.20 34.97
N LYS A 454 -2.63 25.09 36.30
CA LYS A 454 -3.11 23.91 37.03
C LYS A 454 -4.63 23.76 36.97
N LEU A 455 -5.11 22.53 36.73
CA LEU A 455 -6.55 22.20 36.72
C LEU A 455 -7.21 22.45 38.09
N GLU A 456 -8.42 23.02 38.07
CA GLU A 456 -9.25 23.23 39.25
C GLU A 456 -9.86 21.93 39.78
N ARG A 457 -10.22 21.93 41.07
CA ARG A 457 -10.77 20.75 41.74
C ARG A 457 -12.10 20.34 41.10
N GLY A 458 -12.12 19.18 40.46
CA GLY A 458 -13.31 18.62 39.77
C GLY A 458 -13.32 18.82 38.25
N GLN A 459 -12.30 19.47 37.67
CA GLN A 459 -12.07 19.52 36.22
C GLN A 459 -11.07 18.42 35.82
N THR A 460 -11.22 17.87 34.62
CA THR A 460 -10.38 16.75 34.13
C THR A 460 -9.59 17.13 32.88
N TRP A 461 -10.06 18.13 32.12
CA TRP A 461 -9.40 18.63 30.94
C TRP A 461 -9.36 20.17 30.94
N ALA A 462 -8.40 20.75 30.22
CA ALA A 462 -8.38 22.16 29.88
C ALA A 462 -7.98 22.38 28.43
N LEU A 463 -8.55 23.42 27.83
CA LEU A 463 -8.15 23.98 26.55
C LEU A 463 -7.43 25.29 26.80
N MET A 464 -6.25 25.43 26.21
CA MET A 464 -5.47 26.66 26.28
C MET A 464 -5.21 27.15 24.86
N LEU A 465 -5.48 28.41 24.61
CA LEU A 465 -5.17 29.09 23.35
C LEU A 465 -4.15 30.18 23.62
N HIS A 466 -3.05 30.17 22.88
CA HIS A 466 -2.06 31.23 22.87
C HIS A 466 -2.10 31.92 21.50
N SER A 467 -2.44 33.21 21.47
CA SER A 467 -2.56 34.00 20.24
C SER A 467 -2.14 35.44 20.50
N GLY A 468 -1.12 35.94 19.80
CA GLY A 468 -0.69 37.34 19.90
C GLY A 468 -0.19 37.80 21.28
N GLY A 469 0.28 36.86 22.12
CA GLY A 469 0.75 37.12 23.49
C GLY A 469 -0.34 37.02 24.57
N ASP A 470 -1.61 36.90 24.18
CA ASP A 470 -2.72 36.63 25.09
C ASP A 470 -2.95 35.12 25.22
N VAL A 471 -3.24 34.68 26.45
CA VAL A 471 -3.56 33.28 26.75
C VAL A 471 -4.98 33.18 27.28
N SER A 472 -5.87 32.53 26.53
CA SER A 472 -7.20 32.18 27.00
C SER A 472 -7.24 30.74 27.48
N ARG A 473 -8.02 30.49 28.54
CA ARG A 473 -8.09 29.19 29.22
C ARG A 473 -9.51 28.83 29.56
N THR A 474 -9.94 27.65 29.13
CA THR A 474 -11.25 27.08 29.46
C THR A 474 -11.08 25.67 30.02
N GLN A 475 -11.78 25.30 31.08
CA GLN A 475 -11.68 23.99 31.72
C GLN A 475 -12.99 23.22 31.60
N VAL A 476 -12.92 21.91 31.35
CA VAL A 476 -14.09 21.04 31.21
C VAL A 476 -13.95 19.73 31.97
N ARG A 477 -15.10 19.16 32.32
CA ARG A 477 -15.20 17.86 33.01
C ARG A 477 -15.19 16.67 32.06
N ASN A 478 -15.65 16.83 30.82
CA ASN A 478 -15.70 15.76 29.84
C ASN A 478 -15.00 16.18 28.55
N VAL A 479 -14.32 15.22 27.94
CA VAL A 479 -13.60 15.40 26.68
C VAL A 479 -14.52 15.71 25.50
N ARG A 480 -15.76 15.20 25.49
CA ARG A 480 -16.76 15.49 24.45
C ARG A 480 -17.10 16.98 24.34
N ASP A 481 -16.96 17.72 25.43
CA ASP A 481 -17.22 19.16 25.49
C ASP A 481 -16.04 19.97 24.91
N MET A 482 -14.91 19.31 24.57
CA MET A 482 -13.70 19.96 24.07
C MET A 482 -13.81 20.41 22.61
N ALA A 483 -14.42 19.61 21.74
CA ALA A 483 -14.54 19.94 20.33
C ALA A 483 -15.40 21.20 20.07
N PRO A 484 -16.56 21.40 20.73
CA PRO A 484 -17.29 22.67 20.68
C PRO A 484 -16.43 23.87 21.11
N LEU A 485 -15.66 23.75 22.19
CA LEU A 485 -14.79 24.83 22.66
C LEU A 485 -13.65 25.16 21.69
N ILE A 486 -13.05 24.13 21.07
CA ILE A 486 -12.04 24.33 20.01
C ILE A 486 -12.68 25.07 18.84
N GLN A 487 -13.88 24.67 18.45
CA GLN A 487 -14.63 25.35 17.39
C GLN A 487 -14.88 26.82 17.74
N ASP A 488 -15.37 27.12 18.95
CA ASP A 488 -15.62 28.50 19.41
C ASP A 488 -14.33 29.36 19.38
N PHE A 489 -13.21 28.80 19.83
CA PHE A 489 -11.91 29.48 19.76
C PHE A 489 -11.47 29.77 18.33
N ILE A 490 -11.60 28.80 17.43
CA ILE A 490 -11.30 28.99 16.01
C ILE A 490 -12.22 30.08 15.44
N SER A 491 -13.50 30.06 15.79
CA SER A 491 -14.50 31.03 15.33
C SER A 491 -14.20 32.46 15.78
N GLU A 492 -13.62 32.64 16.96
CA GLU A 492 -13.19 33.95 17.47
C GLU A 492 -11.89 34.45 16.81
N GLN A 493 -10.94 33.53 16.54
CA GLN A 493 -9.60 33.89 16.10
C GLN A 493 -9.46 34.04 14.57
N ILE A 494 -10.10 33.17 13.78
CA ILE A 494 -9.99 33.19 12.31
C ILE A 494 -10.49 34.49 11.66
N PRO A 495 -11.55 35.19 12.11
CA PRO A 495 -11.97 36.45 11.48
C PRO A 495 -11.03 37.63 11.82
N ARG A 496 -10.18 37.50 12.84
CA ARG A 496 -9.08 38.45 13.11
C ARG A 496 -7.88 38.25 12.17
N GLN A 497 -7.92 37.21 11.34
CA GLN A 497 -6.91 36.90 10.34
C GLN A 497 -7.50 37.05 8.94
N ALA A 498 -6.68 37.50 7.99
CA ALA A 498 -7.02 37.43 6.57
C ALA A 498 -6.08 36.42 5.88
N PRO A 499 -6.32 35.10 6.06
CA PRO A 499 -5.49 34.07 5.44
C PRO A 499 -5.57 34.15 3.91
N VAL A 500 -4.55 33.62 3.23
CA VAL A 500 -4.56 33.52 1.76
C VAL A 500 -5.59 32.45 1.38
N ALA A 501 -6.58 32.84 0.57
CA ALA A 501 -7.57 31.90 0.07
C ALA A 501 -6.96 31.01 -1.02
N THR A 502 -7.06 29.71 -0.80
CA THR A 502 -6.70 28.65 -1.76
C THR A 502 -7.93 27.83 -2.09
N GLU A 503 -7.89 27.05 -3.16
CA GLU A 503 -8.98 26.12 -3.49
C GLU A 503 -9.30 25.17 -2.31
N ARG A 504 -8.30 24.82 -1.51
CA ARG A 504 -8.43 23.90 -0.37
C ARG A 504 -9.07 24.54 0.86
N ASN A 505 -8.63 25.73 1.26
CA ASN A 505 -9.07 26.33 2.52
C ASN A 505 -10.27 27.28 2.34
N PHE A 506 -10.64 27.65 1.11
CA PHE A 506 -11.70 28.63 0.87
C PHE A 506 -13.06 28.21 1.43
N GLN A 507 -13.49 26.96 1.21
CA GLN A 507 -14.74 26.45 1.78
C GLN A 507 -14.69 26.33 3.31
N GLN A 508 -13.51 26.05 3.86
CA GLN A 508 -13.28 25.98 5.30
C GLN A 508 -13.28 27.37 5.96
N LEU A 509 -12.85 28.41 5.24
CA LEU A 509 -12.83 29.77 5.77
C LEU A 509 -14.19 30.46 5.62
N CYS A 510 -14.82 30.33 4.44
CA CYS A 510 -16.00 31.10 4.09
C CYS A 510 -17.30 30.29 4.03
N GLY A 511 -17.27 28.96 4.17
CA GLY A 511 -18.45 28.12 4.07
C GLY A 511 -19.33 28.10 5.34
N ASP A 512 -20.63 27.93 5.12
CA ASP A 512 -21.72 28.02 6.12
C ASP A 512 -21.60 27.08 7.33
N ARG A 513 -20.85 25.98 7.19
CA ARG A 513 -20.65 24.95 8.24
C ARG A 513 -19.27 24.95 8.88
N ALA A 514 -18.35 25.79 8.40
CA ALA A 514 -16.95 25.59 8.71
C ALA A 514 -16.52 26.24 10.04
N LEU A 515 -17.22 27.31 10.46
CA LEU A 515 -16.80 28.16 11.56
C LEU A 515 -17.91 28.48 12.59
N SER A 516 -19.06 27.81 12.57
CA SER A 516 -20.08 28.05 13.60
C SER A 516 -21.11 26.92 13.73
N GLN A 517 -21.66 26.75 14.93
CA GLN A 517 -22.93 26.02 15.16
C GLN A 517 -24.16 26.95 15.07
N SER A 518 -23.97 28.27 14.97
CA SER A 518 -25.05 29.26 14.81
C SER A 518 -25.55 29.37 13.37
N THR A 519 -26.83 29.64 13.19
CA THR A 519 -27.53 29.86 11.90
C THR A 519 -27.25 31.22 11.27
N SER A 520 -26.22 31.95 11.73
CA SER A 520 -25.93 33.31 11.28
C SER A 520 -25.24 33.31 9.92
N ARG A 521 -25.82 34.02 8.95
CA ARG A 521 -25.32 34.17 7.58
C ARG A 521 -23.85 34.64 7.55
N THR A 522 -23.03 34.02 6.70
CA THR A 522 -21.59 34.33 6.56
C THR A 522 -21.28 34.93 5.20
N TYR A 523 -20.69 36.12 5.20
CA TYR A 523 -20.16 36.80 4.01
C TYR A 523 -18.64 36.65 3.93
N CYS A 524 -18.12 36.34 2.74
CA CYS A 524 -16.69 36.24 2.49
C CYS A 524 -16.17 37.56 1.91
N LEU A 525 -15.28 38.26 2.62
CA LEU A 525 -14.65 39.49 2.15
C LEU A 525 -13.31 39.17 1.50
N ILE A 526 -13.21 39.35 0.18
CA ILE A 526 -11.99 39.08 -0.59
C ILE A 526 -11.18 40.36 -0.72
N LEU A 527 -9.98 40.38 -0.12
CA LEU A 527 -9.00 41.45 -0.21
C LEU A 527 -7.98 41.13 -1.30
N VAL A 528 -7.91 41.96 -2.34
CA VAL A 528 -7.03 41.74 -3.50
C VAL A 528 -5.75 42.56 -3.38
N ASP A 529 -4.59 41.91 -3.58
CA ASP A 529 -3.25 42.54 -3.63
C ASP A 529 -2.87 43.39 -2.40
N ARG A 530 -3.28 42.96 -1.20
CA ARG A 530 -2.93 43.65 0.06
C ARG A 530 -1.68 43.06 0.71
N ASN A 531 -0.74 43.94 1.03
CA ASN A 531 0.43 43.60 1.86
C ASN A 531 0.06 43.54 3.35
N ALA A 532 0.97 43.05 4.20
CA ALA A 532 0.71 42.84 5.63
C ALA A 532 0.22 44.12 6.36
N GLU A 533 0.78 45.28 6.05
CA GLU A 533 0.40 46.56 6.68
C GLU A 533 -1.01 47.02 6.25
N GLN A 534 -1.32 46.92 4.96
CA GLN A 534 -2.63 47.25 4.41
C GLN A 534 -3.71 46.28 4.88
N THR A 535 -3.38 44.98 4.99
CA THR A 535 -4.26 43.97 5.58
C THR A 535 -4.54 44.26 7.03
N ALA A 536 -3.52 44.56 7.84
CA ALA A 536 -3.71 44.93 9.24
C ALA A 536 -4.58 46.18 9.41
N LYS A 537 -4.44 47.16 8.51
CA LYS A 537 -5.32 48.34 8.47
C LYS A 537 -6.77 47.95 8.14
N ALA A 538 -7.00 47.16 7.10
CA ALA A 538 -8.33 46.71 6.70
C ALA A 538 -9.02 45.88 7.81
N LEU A 539 -8.28 45.02 8.51
CA LEU A 539 -8.80 44.24 9.64
C LEU A 539 -9.22 45.15 10.81
N ARG A 540 -8.46 46.21 11.13
CA ARG A 540 -8.85 47.20 12.15
C ARG A 540 -10.11 47.99 11.77
N GLU A 541 -10.25 48.37 10.50
CA GLU A 541 -11.44 49.07 10.00
C GLU A 541 -12.68 48.15 10.04
N LEU A 542 -12.51 46.88 9.65
CA LEU A 542 -13.56 45.87 9.71
C LEU A 542 -14.01 45.61 11.16
N GLU A 543 -13.06 45.49 12.10
CA GLU A 543 -13.36 45.32 13.53
C GLU A 543 -14.10 46.55 14.09
N SER A 544 -13.71 47.76 13.68
CA SER A 544 -14.42 48.99 14.05
C SER A 544 -15.85 49.01 13.52
N SER A 545 -16.05 48.59 12.26
CA SER A 545 -17.38 48.48 11.64
C SER A 545 -18.27 47.48 12.37
N GLN A 546 -17.72 46.31 12.69
CA GLN A 546 -18.44 45.28 13.45
C GLN A 546 -18.90 45.78 14.81
N LYS A 547 -18.01 46.46 15.56
CA LYS A 547 -18.35 47.00 16.89
C LYS A 547 -19.45 48.05 16.82
N ALA A 548 -19.38 48.96 15.85
CA ALA A 548 -20.40 49.99 15.65
C ALA A 548 -21.77 49.37 15.31
N TYR A 549 -21.82 48.43 14.36
CA TYR A 549 -23.06 47.74 14.00
C TYR A 549 -23.65 46.93 15.16
N TYR A 550 -22.83 46.21 15.93
CA TYR A 550 -23.33 45.43 17.07
C TYR A 550 -23.84 46.33 18.20
N GLN A 551 -23.26 47.52 18.39
CA GLN A 551 -23.78 48.54 19.30
C GLN A 551 -25.14 49.06 18.83
N GLU A 552 -25.28 49.41 17.54
CA GLU A 552 -26.55 49.85 16.94
C GLU A 552 -27.65 48.77 17.09
N VAL A 553 -27.35 47.50 16.77
CA VAL A 553 -28.27 46.37 16.95
C VAL A 553 -28.67 46.18 18.41
N GLN A 554 -27.73 46.35 19.35
CA GLN A 554 -28.04 46.29 20.78
C GLN A 554 -28.92 47.46 21.23
N GLU A 555 -28.70 48.66 20.71
CA GLU A 555 -29.54 49.83 21.00
C GLU A 555 -30.98 49.65 20.48
N ILE A 556 -31.15 49.13 19.26
CA ILE A 556 -32.47 48.81 18.67
C ILE A 556 -33.18 47.73 19.49
N ARG A 557 -32.47 46.65 19.88
CA ARG A 557 -33.03 45.60 20.75
C ARG A 557 -33.44 46.14 22.13
N ASN A 558 -32.63 47.02 22.71
CA ASN A 558 -32.93 47.65 24.00
C ASN A 558 -34.11 48.63 23.90
N ALA A 559 -34.37 49.20 22.71
CA ALA A 559 -35.55 50.01 22.42
C ALA A 559 -36.83 49.17 22.19
N GLY A 560 -36.73 47.83 22.15
CA GLY A 560 -37.87 46.93 21.98
C GLY A 560 -38.32 46.76 20.52
N GLU A 561 -37.50 47.18 19.56
CA GLU A 561 -37.74 47.01 18.13
C GLU A 561 -37.07 45.73 17.60
N ASP A 562 -37.65 45.15 16.55
CA ASP A 562 -37.09 43.97 15.87
C ASP A 562 -35.82 44.36 15.12
N ALA A 563 -34.66 44.04 15.69
CA ALA A 563 -33.36 44.24 15.06
C ALA A 563 -32.96 43.02 14.22
N GLU A 564 -32.31 43.24 13.07
CA GLU A 564 -31.74 42.17 12.25
C GLU A 564 -30.80 41.25 13.05
N GLU A 565 -30.76 39.98 12.66
CA GLU A 565 -29.85 39.02 13.25
C GLU A 565 -28.41 39.34 12.86
N PRO A 566 -27.46 39.38 13.83
CA PRO A 566 -26.07 39.67 13.52
C PRO A 566 -25.50 38.60 12.59
N PHE A 567 -24.95 39.05 11.46
CA PHE A 567 -24.24 38.22 10.50
C PHE A 567 -22.71 38.34 10.69
N ARG A 568 -21.96 37.52 9.96
CA ARG A 568 -20.49 37.46 10.03
C ARG A 568 -19.85 37.83 8.71
N ILE A 569 -18.70 38.49 8.77
CA ILE A 569 -17.80 38.72 7.63
C ILE A 569 -16.47 38.01 7.88
N GLN A 570 -16.08 37.08 7.00
CA GLN A 570 -14.77 36.43 7.02
C GLN A 570 -13.83 37.05 5.96
N PRO A 571 -12.78 37.79 6.36
CA PRO A 571 -11.80 38.30 5.42
C PRO A 571 -10.83 37.21 4.94
N VAL A 572 -10.51 37.23 3.65
CA VAL A 572 -9.48 36.41 3.00
C VAL A 572 -8.67 37.24 2.02
N ARG A 573 -7.43 36.82 1.71
CA ARG A 573 -6.54 37.50 0.76
C ARG A 573 -6.38 36.71 -0.52
N VAL A 574 -6.32 37.42 -1.64
CA VAL A 574 -5.98 36.86 -2.96
C VAL A 574 -4.95 37.76 -3.64
N ALA A 575 -3.94 37.16 -4.27
CA ALA A 575 -3.03 37.88 -5.16
C ALA A 575 -3.64 37.89 -6.57
N SER A 576 -3.64 39.01 -7.27
CA SER A 576 -4.12 39.10 -8.66
C SER A 576 -3.10 38.57 -9.67
N SER A 577 -1.83 38.43 -9.25
CA SER A 577 -0.74 37.92 -10.06
C SER A 577 0.13 36.96 -9.24
N GLY A 578 0.61 35.89 -9.88
CA GLY A 578 1.50 34.91 -9.24
C GLY A 578 2.91 35.46 -9.04
N SER A 579 3.51 35.13 -7.90
CA SER A 579 4.93 35.39 -7.66
C SER A 579 5.82 34.53 -8.55
N ARG A 580 7.04 35.00 -8.83
CA ARG A 580 8.08 34.21 -9.54
C ARG A 580 8.86 33.27 -8.61
N PHE A 581 8.52 33.28 -7.32
CA PHE A 581 9.21 32.52 -6.29
C PHE A 581 8.27 31.51 -5.63
N PRO A 582 8.70 30.25 -5.47
CA PRO A 582 7.85 29.13 -5.01
C PRO A 582 7.39 29.23 -3.54
N TRP A 583 7.87 30.21 -2.77
CA TRP A 583 7.49 30.46 -1.37
C TRP A 583 6.49 31.62 -1.20
N SER A 584 5.93 32.13 -2.29
CA SER A 584 4.94 33.22 -2.29
C SER A 584 3.59 32.72 -2.82
N PRO A 585 2.47 33.42 -2.52
CA PRO A 585 1.14 32.98 -2.95
C PRO A 585 1.07 32.75 -4.47
N ALA A 586 0.56 31.59 -4.86
CA ALA A 586 0.38 31.23 -6.26
C ALA A 586 -0.62 32.17 -6.96
N ALA A 587 -0.60 32.18 -8.30
CA ALA A 587 -1.57 32.94 -9.08
C ALA A 587 -3.00 32.44 -8.79
N PRO A 588 -4.02 33.31 -8.82
CA PRO A 588 -5.39 32.89 -8.60
C PRO A 588 -5.86 32.02 -9.78
N GLY A 589 -6.92 31.25 -9.59
CA GLY A 589 -7.45 30.36 -10.62
C GLY A 589 -7.83 31.13 -11.90
N PRO A 590 -7.88 30.46 -13.07
CA PRO A 590 -8.05 31.11 -14.38
C PRO A 590 -9.38 31.88 -14.51
N SER A 591 -10.34 31.59 -13.64
CA SER A 591 -11.66 32.23 -13.60
C SER A 591 -11.71 33.51 -12.77
N PHE A 592 -10.73 33.74 -11.88
CA PHE A 592 -10.69 34.91 -11.01
C PHE A 592 -10.69 36.24 -11.75
N PRO A 593 -9.92 36.44 -12.86
CA PRO A 593 -9.90 37.73 -13.54
C PRO A 593 -11.26 38.16 -14.11
N ALA A 594 -12.11 37.19 -14.51
CA ALA A 594 -13.45 37.47 -15.01
C ALA A 594 -14.37 37.97 -13.88
N VAL A 595 -14.40 37.26 -12.75
CA VAL A 595 -15.19 37.66 -11.57
C VAL A 595 -14.68 38.98 -10.98
N TRP A 596 -13.37 39.17 -10.93
CA TRP A 596 -12.79 40.42 -10.45
C TRP A 596 -13.10 41.60 -11.40
N ALA A 597 -13.18 41.36 -12.71
CA ALA A 597 -13.62 42.37 -13.68
C ALA A 597 -15.09 42.76 -13.48
N GLU A 598 -15.99 41.80 -13.19
CA GLU A 598 -17.38 42.07 -12.83
C GLU A 598 -17.49 42.84 -11.50
N ALA A 599 -16.59 42.57 -10.55
CA ALA A 599 -16.41 43.37 -9.34
C ALA A 599 -15.70 44.71 -9.57
N SER A 600 -15.68 45.22 -10.80
CA SER A 600 -15.05 46.50 -11.20
C SER A 600 -13.57 46.61 -10.82
N LYS A 601 -12.88 45.46 -10.70
CA LYS A 601 -11.51 45.34 -10.20
C LYS A 601 -11.29 46.02 -8.85
N ALA A 602 -12.31 46.00 -7.98
CA ALA A 602 -12.23 46.59 -6.66
C ALA A 602 -11.15 45.91 -5.81
N TRP A 603 -10.50 46.70 -4.96
CA TRP A 603 -9.47 46.19 -4.03
C TRP A 603 -10.07 45.27 -2.95
N ALA A 604 -11.37 45.39 -2.70
CA ALA A 604 -12.16 44.53 -1.84
C ALA A 604 -13.54 44.28 -2.45
N PHE A 605 -14.04 43.06 -2.34
CA PHE A 605 -15.41 42.73 -2.69
C PHE A 605 -15.95 41.63 -1.78
N VAL A 606 -17.26 41.64 -1.56
CA VAL A 606 -17.97 40.70 -0.70
C VAL A 606 -18.65 39.65 -1.56
N LEU A 607 -18.57 38.39 -1.12
CA LEU A 607 -19.25 37.26 -1.72
C LEU A 607 -20.16 36.62 -0.68
N ASP A 608 -21.43 36.48 -1.02
CA ASP A 608 -22.38 35.68 -0.27
C ASP A 608 -22.31 34.23 -0.74
N MET A 609 -21.92 33.34 0.17
CA MET A 609 -21.71 31.92 -0.13
C MET A 609 -23.02 31.14 -0.27
N GLU A 610 -24.11 31.63 0.32
CA GLU A 610 -25.42 30.97 0.28
C GLU A 610 -26.14 31.31 -1.03
N THR A 611 -26.22 32.59 -1.37
CA THR A 611 -26.94 33.06 -2.56
C THR A 611 -26.05 33.18 -3.81
N ARG A 612 -24.73 32.99 -3.68
CA ARG A 612 -23.73 33.20 -4.74
C ARG A 612 -23.77 34.59 -5.38
N LYS A 613 -24.20 35.59 -4.62
CA LYS A 613 -24.19 36.99 -5.05
C LYS A 613 -22.92 37.68 -4.58
N PHE A 614 -22.49 38.71 -5.31
CA PHE A 614 -21.30 39.47 -4.97
C PHE A 614 -21.56 40.98 -5.04
N ALA A 615 -20.75 41.76 -4.31
CA ALA A 615 -20.74 43.21 -4.42
C ALA A 615 -19.34 43.78 -4.22
N ALA A 616 -18.97 44.73 -5.09
CA ALA A 616 -17.73 45.48 -4.98
C ALA A 616 -17.80 46.51 -3.86
N VAL A 617 -16.80 46.53 -2.97
CA VAL A 617 -16.65 47.59 -1.97
C VAL A 617 -16.04 48.81 -2.66
N LYS A 618 -16.89 49.80 -2.97
CA LYS A 618 -16.48 51.00 -3.73
C LYS A 618 -15.74 52.03 -2.88
N THR A 619 -15.90 51.98 -1.57
CA THR A 619 -15.23 52.88 -0.62
C THR A 619 -13.78 52.44 -0.36
N PRO A 620 -12.88 53.39 -0.06
CA PRO A 620 -11.51 53.07 0.33
C PRO A 620 -11.36 52.62 1.80
N SER A 621 -12.46 52.58 2.56
CA SER A 621 -12.52 52.21 3.97
C SER A 621 -13.58 51.13 4.21
N LEU A 622 -13.31 50.23 5.16
CA LEU A 622 -14.25 49.19 5.60
C LEU A 622 -15.07 49.55 6.85
N ASN A 623 -14.96 50.79 7.37
CA ASN A 623 -15.57 51.21 8.63
C ASN A 623 -17.11 51.12 8.68
N GLU A 624 -17.77 51.13 7.52
CA GLU A 624 -19.23 51.07 7.39
C GLU A 624 -19.69 49.80 6.66
N LEU A 625 -18.83 48.79 6.52
CA LEU A 625 -19.14 47.61 5.72
C LEU A 625 -20.28 46.77 6.33
N PHE A 626 -20.32 46.61 7.66
CA PHE A 626 -21.42 45.90 8.32
C PHE A 626 -22.75 46.63 8.14
N GLN A 627 -22.79 47.94 8.39
CA GLN A 627 -23.99 48.75 8.15
C GLN A 627 -24.43 48.70 6.69
N GLY A 628 -23.47 48.79 5.75
CA GLY A 628 -23.77 48.77 4.32
C GLY A 628 -24.34 47.44 3.82
N ILE A 629 -24.02 46.31 4.47
CA ILE A 629 -24.64 45.02 4.17
C ILE A 629 -26.01 44.91 4.86
N ALA A 630 -26.11 45.29 6.13
CA ALA A 630 -27.35 45.22 6.91
C ALA A 630 -28.48 46.07 6.29
N TYR A 631 -28.17 47.32 5.92
CA TYR A 631 -29.16 48.25 5.40
C TYR A 631 -29.31 48.21 3.87
N GLU A 632 -28.80 47.15 3.21
CA GLU A 632 -28.84 46.93 1.76
C GLU A 632 -28.22 48.05 0.89
N ASP A 633 -27.41 48.95 1.48
CA ASP A 633 -26.68 49.99 0.74
C ASP A 633 -25.67 49.36 -0.24
N LEU A 634 -25.16 48.17 0.09
CA LEU A 634 -24.31 47.35 -0.75
C LEU A 634 -25.16 46.37 -1.60
N LYS A 635 -25.55 46.80 -2.79
CA LYS A 635 -26.35 45.97 -3.72
C LYS A 635 -25.58 44.76 -4.25
N LEU A 636 -25.98 43.57 -3.80
CA LEU A 636 -25.47 42.28 -4.24
C LEU A 636 -26.04 41.89 -5.62
N SER A 637 -25.17 41.68 -6.61
CA SER A 637 -25.52 41.20 -7.96
C SER A 637 -25.29 39.70 -8.09
N GLU A 638 -26.10 39.03 -8.91
CA GLU A 638 -25.93 37.61 -9.23
C GLU A 638 -24.69 37.40 -10.11
N LEU A 639 -23.89 36.39 -9.76
CA LEU A 639 -22.89 35.84 -10.68
C LEU A 639 -23.62 35.09 -11.80
N ASN A 640 -23.14 35.23 -13.04
CA ASN A 640 -23.71 34.57 -14.22
C ASN A 640 -23.88 33.06 -13.99
N GLU A 641 -25.08 32.50 -14.24
CA GLU A 641 -25.44 31.10 -13.92
C GLU A 641 -24.59 30.06 -14.66
N ASP A 642 -24.02 30.43 -15.81
CA ASP A 642 -23.06 29.63 -16.60
C ASP A 642 -21.60 29.75 -16.12
N GLY A 643 -21.37 30.44 -15.00
CA GLY A 643 -20.05 30.71 -14.43
C GLY A 643 -19.37 29.48 -13.81
N PRO A 644 -18.01 29.47 -13.76
CA PRO A 644 -17.24 28.39 -13.13
C PRO A 644 -17.51 28.32 -11.60
N PRO A 645 -17.42 27.14 -10.98
CA PRO A 645 -17.62 26.99 -9.54
C PRO A 645 -16.66 27.88 -8.75
N LEU A 646 -17.15 28.48 -7.64
CA LEU A 646 -16.39 29.42 -6.79
C LEU A 646 -15.04 28.87 -6.32
N SER A 647 -14.89 27.54 -6.20
CA SER A 647 -13.62 26.90 -5.84
C SER A 647 -12.50 27.17 -6.86
N ARG A 648 -12.84 27.31 -8.17
CA ARG A 648 -11.90 27.60 -9.26
C ARG A 648 -11.45 29.07 -9.34
N LEU A 649 -11.93 29.93 -8.43
CA LEU A 649 -11.46 31.32 -8.33
C LEU A 649 -10.12 31.42 -7.60
N PHE A 650 -9.77 30.45 -6.76
CA PHE A 650 -8.60 30.54 -5.90
C PHE A 650 -7.45 29.72 -6.43
N SER A 651 -6.26 30.00 -5.91
CA SER A 651 -5.04 29.30 -6.29
C SER A 651 -5.10 27.85 -5.86
N ASP A 652 -4.68 26.95 -6.75
CA ASP A 652 -4.38 25.57 -6.41
C ASP A 652 -2.93 25.51 -5.88
N PRO A 653 -2.70 25.25 -4.58
CA PRO A 653 -1.36 25.15 -4.01
C PRO A 653 -0.54 23.96 -4.56
N GLU A 654 -1.16 23.10 -5.37
CA GLU A 654 -0.56 21.88 -5.93
C GLU A 654 -0.07 22.01 -7.36
N THR A 655 0.18 23.24 -7.85
CA THR A 655 0.89 23.41 -9.11
C THR A 655 2.22 22.67 -9.06
N THR A 656 2.33 21.59 -9.84
CA THR A 656 3.48 20.69 -9.81
C THR A 656 4.79 21.45 -9.96
N LEU A 657 5.85 21.02 -9.26
CA LEU A 657 7.20 21.59 -9.39
C LEU A 657 7.61 21.67 -10.88
N ARG A 658 7.16 20.71 -11.69
CA ARG A 658 7.33 20.69 -13.16
C ARG A 658 6.67 21.88 -13.86
N ARG A 659 5.46 22.30 -13.46
CA ARG A 659 4.75 23.44 -14.04
C ARG A 659 5.36 24.78 -13.61
N GLU A 660 5.81 24.88 -12.37
CA GLU A 660 6.58 26.02 -11.84
C GLU A 660 7.95 26.15 -12.54
N VAL A 661 8.72 25.06 -12.62
CA VAL A 661 10.01 25.01 -13.32
C VAL A 661 9.83 25.29 -14.81
N SER A 662 8.79 24.74 -15.45
CA SER A 662 8.48 25.06 -16.85
C SER A 662 8.07 26.52 -17.04
N ALA A 663 7.43 27.16 -16.07
CA ALA A 663 7.11 28.59 -16.12
C ALA A 663 8.36 29.46 -15.92
N ILE A 664 9.31 29.02 -15.08
CA ILE A 664 10.60 29.71 -14.89
C ILE A 664 11.48 29.54 -16.14
N LEU A 665 11.59 28.32 -16.68
CA LEU A 665 12.39 27.97 -17.86
C LEU A 665 11.81 28.54 -19.16
N SER A 666 10.51 28.82 -19.23
CA SER A 666 9.90 29.50 -20.37
C SER A 666 10.19 31.00 -20.42
N THR A 667 10.83 31.56 -19.38
CA THR A 667 11.38 32.91 -19.43
C THR A 667 12.80 32.91 -20.02
N SER A 668 13.13 33.96 -20.77
CA SER A 668 14.46 34.12 -21.40
C SER A 668 15.62 34.10 -20.38
N LEU A 669 15.37 34.59 -19.17
CA LEU A 669 16.31 34.58 -18.05
C LEU A 669 16.48 33.18 -17.44
N GLY A 670 15.38 32.44 -17.26
CA GLY A 670 15.42 31.08 -16.74
C GLY A 670 16.09 30.10 -17.70
N ALA A 671 15.81 30.24 -19.01
CA ALA A 671 16.49 29.48 -20.06
C ALA A 671 18.02 29.75 -20.07
N CYS A 672 18.44 31.01 -19.94
CA CYS A 672 19.86 31.35 -19.85
C CYS A 672 20.54 30.76 -18.60
N PHE A 673 19.86 30.76 -17.45
CA PHE A 673 20.41 30.22 -16.21
C PHE A 673 20.57 28.70 -16.28
N ALA A 674 19.57 28.00 -16.84
CA ALA A 674 19.65 26.56 -17.09
C ALA A 674 20.78 26.19 -18.07
N TYR A 675 20.94 26.98 -19.13
CA TYR A 675 22.02 26.78 -20.10
C TYR A 675 23.41 26.96 -19.47
N LEU A 676 23.59 27.98 -18.64
CA LEU A 676 24.84 28.20 -17.88
C LEU A 676 25.13 27.04 -16.92
N LEU A 677 24.11 26.51 -16.25
CA LEU A 677 24.26 25.42 -15.28
C LEU A 677 24.63 24.11 -15.97
N VAL A 678 24.02 23.82 -17.13
CA VAL A 678 24.38 22.68 -17.99
C VAL A 678 25.79 22.84 -18.54
N ALA A 679 26.17 24.05 -19.00
CA ALA A 679 27.52 24.31 -19.49
C ALA A 679 28.59 24.09 -18.42
N VAL A 680 28.32 24.49 -17.17
CA VAL A 680 29.21 24.23 -16.01
C VAL A 680 29.30 22.73 -15.73
N VAL A 681 28.18 22.00 -15.69
CA VAL A 681 28.18 20.55 -15.44
C VAL A 681 28.94 19.78 -16.53
N VAL A 682 28.72 20.11 -17.80
CA VAL A 682 29.39 19.48 -18.95
C VAL A 682 30.89 19.74 -18.94
N SER A 683 31.32 20.91 -18.48
CA SER A 683 32.75 21.26 -18.42
C SER A 683 33.50 20.62 -17.24
N ILE A 684 32.80 20.09 -16.23
CA ILE A 684 33.42 19.37 -15.09
C ILE A 684 33.41 17.84 -15.33
N SER A 685 32.58 17.34 -16.25
CA SER A 685 32.40 15.91 -16.54
C SER A 685 33.67 15.12 -16.91
N PRO A 686 34.67 15.66 -17.65
CA PRO A 686 35.87 14.89 -18.01
C PRO A 686 36.83 14.58 -16.85
N ALA A 687 36.67 15.21 -15.68
CA ALA A 687 37.57 15.05 -14.53
C ALA A 687 37.16 13.92 -13.56
N LEU A 688 36.11 13.15 -13.87
CA LEU A 688 35.51 12.14 -12.97
C LEU A 688 35.64 10.71 -13.51
N GLN A 689 36.84 10.25 -13.85
CA GLN A 689 37.11 8.81 -14.08
C GLN A 689 38.00 8.23 -12.96
N PRO A 690 37.58 7.16 -12.25
CA PRO A 690 38.46 6.44 -11.34
C PRO A 690 39.27 5.36 -12.07
N ALA A 691 40.50 5.18 -11.60
CA ALA A 691 41.47 4.21 -12.07
C ALA A 691 40.98 2.75 -12.01
N CYS A 692 41.19 2.01 -13.09
CA CYS A 692 41.29 0.54 -13.06
C CYS A 692 42.42 0.12 -14.00
N GLY A 693 43.56 -0.28 -13.40
CA GLY A 693 44.77 -0.70 -14.10
C GLY A 693 44.70 -2.15 -14.58
N LEU A 694 45.17 -2.37 -15.79
CA LEU A 694 45.48 -3.67 -16.37
C LEU A 694 46.52 -4.44 -15.55
N VAL A 695 46.28 -5.73 -15.31
CA VAL A 695 47.33 -6.76 -15.39
C VAL A 695 46.75 -7.97 -16.13
N ALA A 696 47.36 -8.28 -17.28
CA ALA A 696 47.15 -9.51 -18.03
C ALA A 696 48.22 -10.55 -17.65
N LEU A 697 47.82 -11.83 -17.48
CA LEU A 697 48.24 -12.97 -18.33
C LEU A 697 48.01 -14.34 -17.65
N ASN A 698 47.23 -15.18 -18.36
CA ASN A 698 47.29 -16.66 -18.55
C ASN A 698 47.20 -17.59 -17.29
N PHE A 699 46.45 -18.72 -17.25
CA PHE A 699 46.25 -19.81 -18.22
C PHE A 699 44.99 -20.68 -17.92
N CYS A 700 44.39 -21.25 -18.99
CA CYS A 700 43.52 -22.46 -19.10
C CYS A 700 42.13 -22.56 -18.42
N PRO A 701 41.03 -22.67 -19.22
CA PRO A 701 39.73 -23.18 -18.78
C PRO A 701 39.54 -24.66 -19.14
N LEU A 702 38.95 -25.43 -18.22
CA LEU A 702 38.28 -26.71 -18.52
C LEU A 702 36.81 -26.41 -18.83
N SER A 703 36.34 -26.89 -19.98
CA SER A 703 34.97 -26.79 -20.50
C SER A 703 33.92 -27.49 -19.61
N PRO A 704 32.61 -27.18 -19.74
CA PRO A 704 31.76 -27.86 -20.75
C PRO A 704 30.62 -26.94 -21.29
N PRO A 705 29.62 -27.46 -22.02
CA PRO A 705 29.69 -27.94 -23.38
C PRO A 705 28.90 -27.04 -24.36
N SER A 706 29.14 -27.32 -25.63
CA SER A 706 28.62 -26.72 -26.86
C SER A 706 27.13 -26.32 -26.88
N GLU A 707 26.90 -25.09 -27.34
CA GLU A 707 25.74 -24.76 -28.18
C GLU A 707 26.17 -23.88 -29.35
N LYS A 708 25.48 -24.05 -30.47
CA LYS A 708 25.99 -23.96 -31.83
C LYS A 708 26.40 -22.54 -32.24
N VAL A 709 27.64 -22.43 -32.73
CA VAL A 709 28.11 -21.32 -33.57
C VAL A 709 27.33 -21.33 -34.88
N ALA A 710 26.47 -20.33 -35.10
CA ALA A 710 25.97 -20.00 -36.43
C ALA A 710 27.01 -19.13 -37.14
N CYS A 711 27.54 -19.69 -38.21
CA CYS A 711 28.56 -19.14 -39.09
C CYS A 711 28.07 -17.87 -39.79
N SER A 712 28.86 -16.80 -39.74
CA SER A 712 28.71 -15.64 -40.62
C SER A 712 29.01 -16.04 -42.07
N GLN A 713 27.99 -16.33 -42.86
CA GLN A 713 28.10 -16.42 -44.31
C GLN A 713 27.54 -15.16 -44.96
N GLN A 714 28.33 -14.59 -45.88
CA GLN A 714 27.99 -13.49 -46.78
C GLN A 714 26.93 -13.92 -47.80
N GLY A 715 25.70 -14.15 -47.36
CA GLY A 715 24.50 -14.22 -48.21
C GLY A 715 23.67 -12.95 -48.03
N GLU A 716 22.99 -12.47 -49.08
CA GLU A 716 21.94 -11.46 -48.92
C GLU A 716 20.97 -11.92 -47.83
N ASN A 717 20.61 -11.02 -46.92
CA ASN A 717 19.64 -11.29 -45.88
C ASN A 717 18.36 -11.85 -46.54
N PRO A 718 17.92 -13.09 -46.21
CA PRO A 718 16.78 -13.75 -46.87
C PRO A 718 15.49 -12.93 -46.80
N PHE A 719 15.35 -12.02 -45.82
CA PHE A 719 14.25 -11.06 -45.72
C PHE A 719 14.19 -10.08 -46.88
N LYS A 720 15.34 -9.55 -47.27
CA LYS A 720 15.42 -8.54 -48.34
C LYS A 720 15.01 -9.17 -49.67
N GLY A 721 15.48 -10.38 -49.95
CA GLY A 721 15.10 -11.13 -51.14
C GLY A 721 13.59 -11.43 -51.18
N TRP A 722 13.05 -11.99 -50.11
CA TRP A 722 11.62 -12.31 -49.99
C TRP A 722 10.72 -11.08 -50.13
N LEU A 723 11.05 -9.99 -49.44
CA LEU A 723 10.24 -8.78 -49.49
C LEU A 723 10.25 -8.14 -50.89
N ARG A 724 11.42 -8.08 -51.55
CA ARG A 724 11.53 -7.57 -52.92
C ARG A 724 10.73 -8.42 -53.90
N GLU A 725 10.78 -9.75 -53.78
CA GLU A 725 9.99 -10.68 -54.62
C GLU A 725 8.49 -10.41 -54.48
N LYS A 726 8.04 -10.08 -53.27
CA LYS A 726 6.65 -9.77 -52.96
C LYS A 726 6.25 -8.30 -53.21
N GLY A 727 7.12 -7.51 -53.83
CA GLY A 727 6.84 -6.12 -54.23
C GLY A 727 7.01 -5.08 -53.12
N GLY A 728 7.65 -5.44 -52.00
CA GLY A 728 8.03 -4.50 -50.96
C GLY A 728 9.42 -3.90 -51.16
N PHE A 729 9.75 -2.91 -50.33
CA PHE A 729 11.02 -2.20 -50.36
C PHE A 729 11.67 -2.22 -48.98
N TRP A 730 12.99 -2.45 -48.94
CA TRP A 730 13.81 -2.36 -47.74
C TRP A 730 15.12 -1.69 -48.09
N LEU A 731 15.44 -0.61 -47.40
CA LEU A 731 16.64 0.17 -47.66
C LEU A 731 17.89 -0.65 -47.35
N GLU A 732 18.87 -0.66 -48.26
CA GLU A 732 20.09 -1.48 -48.11
C GLU A 732 20.87 -1.21 -46.83
N GLN A 733 20.85 0.05 -46.40
CA GLN A 733 21.54 0.51 -45.22
C GLN A 733 20.98 -0.08 -43.92
N LEU A 734 19.77 -0.64 -43.92
CA LEU A 734 19.15 -1.24 -42.75
C LEU A 734 19.58 -2.70 -42.57
N ASP A 735 19.93 -3.02 -41.34
CA ASP A 735 20.31 -4.36 -40.92
C ASP A 735 19.57 -4.76 -39.63
N VAL A 736 19.17 -6.02 -39.53
CA VAL A 736 18.49 -6.54 -38.33
C VAL A 736 19.56 -7.15 -37.43
N GLN A 737 19.68 -6.65 -36.22
CA GLN A 737 20.71 -7.05 -35.27
C GLN A 737 20.09 -7.37 -33.91
N ARG A 738 20.78 -8.17 -33.09
CA ARG A 738 20.39 -8.35 -31.69
C ARG A 738 20.97 -7.22 -30.84
N ILE A 739 20.09 -6.42 -30.25
CA ILE A 739 20.39 -5.34 -29.32
C ILE A 739 20.37 -5.91 -27.89
N PRO A 740 21.46 -5.77 -27.11
CA PRO A 740 21.52 -6.23 -25.73
C PRO A 740 20.36 -5.67 -24.89
N GLY A 741 19.63 -6.55 -24.20
CA GLY A 741 18.49 -6.17 -23.35
C GLY A 741 17.19 -5.82 -24.08
N ARG A 742 17.19 -5.71 -25.41
CA ARG A 742 15.99 -5.34 -26.22
C ARG A 742 15.60 -6.36 -27.28
N GLY A 743 16.43 -7.38 -27.53
CA GLY A 743 16.13 -8.42 -28.52
C GLY A 743 16.50 -8.00 -29.93
N HIS A 744 15.71 -8.33 -30.94
CA HIS A 744 15.97 -7.85 -32.30
C HIS A 744 15.70 -6.34 -32.39
N GLY A 745 16.52 -5.63 -33.16
CA GLY A 745 16.39 -4.22 -33.49
C GLY A 745 16.90 -3.97 -34.90
N VAL A 746 16.49 -2.85 -35.50
CA VAL A 746 16.95 -2.46 -36.85
C VAL A 746 17.98 -1.35 -36.71
N VAL A 747 19.17 -1.53 -37.25
CA VAL A 747 20.28 -0.56 -37.18
C VAL A 747 20.60 -0.05 -38.57
N VAL A 748 20.94 1.24 -38.66
CA VAL A 748 21.38 1.84 -39.92
C VAL A 748 22.89 1.76 -40.03
N SER A 749 23.42 1.18 -41.11
CA SER A 749 24.87 1.09 -41.34
C SER A 749 25.53 2.42 -41.74
N HIS A 750 24.77 3.36 -42.31
CA HIS A 750 25.24 4.66 -42.81
C HIS A 750 24.20 5.74 -42.55
N ALA A 751 24.61 7.01 -42.49
CA ALA A 751 23.67 8.10 -42.20
C ALA A 751 22.49 8.16 -43.18
N VAL A 752 21.28 8.32 -42.64
CA VAL A 752 20.02 8.47 -43.38
C VAL A 752 19.37 9.81 -43.03
N PRO A 753 19.03 10.65 -44.03
CA PRO A 753 18.41 11.94 -43.77
C PRO A 753 16.94 11.82 -43.35
N CYS A 754 16.46 12.81 -42.60
CA CYS A 754 15.05 13.00 -42.24
C CYS A 754 14.13 12.98 -43.46
N GLY A 755 12.93 12.40 -43.29
CA GLY A 755 11.89 12.27 -44.32
C GLY A 755 12.13 11.15 -45.33
N ARG A 756 13.20 10.36 -45.21
CA ARG A 756 13.49 9.24 -46.12
C ARG A 756 12.63 8.02 -45.79
N THR A 757 12.07 7.39 -46.82
CA THR A 757 11.47 6.05 -46.71
C THR A 757 12.56 5.02 -46.46
N LEU A 758 12.45 4.34 -45.32
CA LEU A 758 13.36 3.29 -44.84
C LEU A 758 12.90 1.92 -45.34
N ALA A 759 11.60 1.64 -45.32
CA ALA A 759 11.02 0.39 -45.81
C ALA A 759 9.55 0.60 -46.20
N GLU A 760 9.01 -0.30 -47.03
CA GLU A 760 7.62 -0.28 -47.49
C GLU A 760 7.10 -1.72 -47.66
N ILE A 761 6.01 -2.03 -46.97
CA ILE A 761 5.39 -3.36 -46.93
C ILE A 761 4.01 -3.28 -47.61
N PRO A 762 3.77 -4.02 -48.70
CA PRO A 762 2.44 -4.09 -49.34
C PRO A 762 1.37 -4.66 -48.39
N TRP A 763 0.13 -4.20 -48.51
CA TRP A 763 -0.99 -4.71 -47.69
C TRP A 763 -1.20 -6.23 -47.81
N THR A 764 -0.82 -6.83 -48.94
CA THR A 764 -0.90 -8.29 -49.18
C THR A 764 0.03 -9.12 -48.28
N LEU A 765 1.01 -8.50 -47.63
CA LEU A 765 1.91 -9.17 -46.69
C LEU A 765 1.55 -8.89 -45.23
N ILE A 766 0.65 -7.96 -44.96
CA ILE A 766 0.28 -7.53 -43.62
C ILE A 766 -0.76 -8.48 -43.04
N ILE A 767 -0.45 -9.04 -41.88
CA ILE A 767 -1.27 -10.06 -41.23
C ILE A 767 -2.33 -9.32 -40.40
N SER A 768 -3.47 -9.07 -41.03
CA SER A 768 -4.64 -8.43 -40.43
C SER A 768 -5.74 -9.45 -40.15
N HIS A 769 -6.75 -9.05 -39.37
CA HIS A 769 -7.95 -9.88 -39.20
C HIS A 769 -8.63 -10.24 -40.53
N LYS A 770 -8.60 -9.34 -41.53
CA LYS A 770 -9.17 -9.59 -42.86
C LYS A 770 -8.40 -10.71 -43.59
N LEU A 771 -7.07 -10.62 -43.61
CA LEU A 771 -6.22 -11.66 -44.18
C LEU A 771 -6.39 -13.00 -43.46
N ALA A 772 -6.46 -12.97 -42.13
CA ALA A 772 -6.66 -14.17 -41.33
C ALA A 772 -8.02 -14.84 -41.60
N GLN A 773 -9.08 -14.06 -41.87
CA GLN A 773 -10.42 -14.57 -42.19
C GLN A 773 -10.54 -15.09 -43.64
N GLU A 774 -9.65 -14.70 -44.54
CA GLU A 774 -9.59 -15.24 -45.91
C GLU A 774 -8.92 -16.63 -45.96
N ASP A 775 -8.18 -17.00 -44.92
CA ASP A 775 -7.61 -18.34 -44.80
C ASP A 775 -8.72 -19.37 -44.55
N ALA A 776 -8.85 -20.35 -45.44
CA ALA A 776 -9.95 -21.30 -45.43
C ALA A 776 -9.98 -22.16 -44.14
N ASP A 777 -8.80 -22.51 -43.62
CA ASP A 777 -8.66 -23.33 -42.42
C ASP A 777 -9.08 -22.53 -41.18
N VAL A 778 -8.63 -21.27 -41.08
CA VAL A 778 -9.02 -20.34 -40.00
C VAL A 778 -10.51 -19.98 -40.09
N GLN A 779 -11.03 -19.71 -41.28
CA GLN A 779 -12.43 -19.36 -41.51
C GLN A 779 -13.37 -20.50 -41.10
N ALA A 780 -13.04 -21.74 -41.45
CA ALA A 780 -13.82 -22.91 -41.05
C ALA A 780 -13.87 -23.05 -39.53
N LEU A 781 -12.74 -22.85 -38.84
CA LEU A 781 -12.68 -22.93 -37.39
C LEU A 781 -13.44 -21.80 -36.70
N LEU A 782 -13.36 -20.57 -37.22
CA LEU A 782 -14.10 -19.42 -36.71
C LEU A 782 -15.63 -19.58 -36.82
N GLN A 783 -16.13 -20.34 -37.80
CA GLN A 783 -17.58 -20.61 -37.93
C GLN A 783 -18.12 -21.50 -36.80
N ASP A 784 -17.27 -22.33 -36.21
CA ASP A 784 -17.62 -23.25 -35.13
C ASP A 784 -17.38 -22.66 -33.73
N LEU A 785 -16.73 -21.50 -33.63
CA LEU A 785 -16.38 -20.85 -32.36
C LEU A 785 -17.39 -19.77 -31.99
N ALA A 786 -17.71 -19.69 -30.68
CA ALA A 786 -18.64 -18.69 -30.14
C ALA A 786 -18.02 -17.29 -29.96
N TRP A 787 -16.73 -17.13 -30.25
CA TRP A 787 -15.96 -15.90 -30.09
C TRP A 787 -15.23 -15.56 -31.40
N THR A 788 -15.34 -14.31 -31.86
CA THR A 788 -14.99 -13.95 -33.26
C THR A 788 -14.48 -12.51 -33.44
N ASP A 789 -13.75 -11.95 -32.46
CA ASP A 789 -13.08 -10.66 -32.72
C ASP A 789 -11.85 -10.81 -33.65
N GLY A 790 -11.35 -9.69 -34.16
CA GLY A 790 -10.22 -9.69 -35.10
C GLY A 790 -8.89 -10.22 -34.52
N SER A 791 -8.69 -10.13 -33.21
CA SER A 791 -7.49 -10.63 -32.53
C SER A 791 -7.46 -12.16 -32.48
N HIS A 792 -8.62 -12.79 -32.34
CA HIS A 792 -8.78 -14.24 -32.36
C HIS A 792 -8.41 -14.81 -33.73
N ALA A 793 -8.88 -14.19 -34.81
CA ALA A 793 -8.56 -14.61 -36.18
C ALA A 793 -7.04 -14.60 -36.42
N VAL A 794 -6.35 -13.53 -36.01
CA VAL A 794 -4.88 -13.42 -36.17
C VAL A 794 -4.14 -14.47 -35.34
N ARG A 795 -4.60 -14.78 -34.11
CA ARG A 795 -4.00 -15.84 -33.28
C ARG A 795 -4.15 -17.23 -33.90
N LEU A 796 -5.32 -17.54 -34.46
CA LEU A 796 -5.57 -18.81 -35.15
C LEU A 796 -4.74 -18.91 -36.43
N TRP A 797 -4.60 -17.81 -37.17
CA TRP A 797 -3.73 -17.75 -38.34
C TRP A 797 -2.26 -17.99 -37.97
N LEU A 798 -1.76 -17.39 -36.89
CA LEU A 798 -0.40 -17.67 -36.39
C LEU A 798 -0.24 -19.14 -36.01
N LEU A 799 -1.23 -19.70 -35.32
CA LEU A 799 -1.22 -21.11 -34.93
C LEU A 799 -1.16 -22.04 -36.15
N ARG A 800 -1.85 -21.69 -37.24
CA ARG A 800 -1.84 -22.43 -38.52
C ARG A 800 -0.50 -22.42 -39.22
N HIS A 801 0.12 -21.24 -39.30
CA HIS A 801 1.25 -21.02 -40.19
C HIS A 801 2.60 -21.15 -39.50
N ALA A 802 2.68 -21.03 -38.17
CA ALA A 802 3.96 -20.91 -37.48
C ALA A 802 4.82 -22.19 -37.50
N GLU A 803 4.29 -23.34 -37.91
CA GLU A 803 5.05 -24.58 -38.16
C GLU A 803 5.01 -25.01 -39.63
N ASP A 804 4.33 -24.25 -40.48
CA ASP A 804 4.22 -24.54 -41.90
C ASP A 804 5.44 -23.96 -42.63
N ALA A 805 6.46 -24.80 -42.84
CA ALA A 805 7.65 -24.42 -43.60
C ALA A 805 7.35 -24.04 -45.06
N MET A 806 6.16 -24.36 -45.58
CA MET A 806 5.69 -23.95 -46.90
C MET A 806 4.89 -22.64 -46.87
N SER A 807 4.69 -22.05 -45.68
CA SER A 807 4.00 -20.77 -45.54
C SER A 807 4.69 -19.69 -46.38
N PRO A 808 3.94 -18.87 -47.13
CA PRO A 808 4.49 -17.70 -47.81
C PRO A 808 5.19 -16.72 -46.87
N TRP A 809 4.85 -16.75 -45.57
CA TRP A 809 5.43 -15.92 -44.52
C TRP A 809 6.54 -16.62 -43.73
N TRP A 810 6.93 -17.85 -44.11
CA TRP A 810 7.95 -18.63 -43.40
C TRP A 810 9.26 -17.87 -43.17
N PRO A 811 9.80 -17.09 -44.13
CA PRO A 811 10.97 -16.28 -43.86
C PRO A 811 10.80 -15.46 -42.59
N TRP A 812 9.70 -14.73 -42.44
CA TRP A 812 9.42 -13.90 -41.25
C TRP A 812 9.08 -14.73 -40.01
N LEU A 813 8.20 -15.74 -40.14
CA LEU A 813 7.80 -16.60 -39.03
C LEU A 813 9.01 -17.27 -38.34
N SER A 814 10.02 -17.68 -39.12
CA SER A 814 11.24 -18.32 -38.60
C SER A 814 12.12 -17.43 -37.72
N GLN A 815 11.83 -16.12 -37.63
CA GLN A 815 12.57 -15.16 -36.80
C GLN A 815 11.78 -14.67 -35.59
N LEU A 816 10.51 -15.07 -35.48
CA LEU A 816 9.73 -14.71 -34.32
C LEU A 816 10.40 -15.27 -33.05
N PRO A 817 10.27 -14.57 -31.91
CA PRO A 817 10.87 -15.02 -30.68
C PRO A 817 10.43 -16.44 -30.33
N GLU A 818 11.37 -17.29 -29.93
CA GLU A 818 11.04 -18.64 -29.46
C GLU A 818 10.21 -18.58 -28.18
N GLU A 819 9.52 -19.69 -27.92
CA GLU A 819 8.57 -19.92 -26.84
C GLU A 819 9.10 -19.52 -25.44
N ASP A 820 10.40 -19.69 -25.18
CA ASP A 820 11.05 -19.36 -23.89
C ASP A 820 11.88 -18.07 -23.89
N SER A 821 11.77 -17.25 -24.94
CA SER A 821 12.60 -16.05 -25.08
C SER A 821 12.12 -14.89 -24.20
N ALA A 822 13.07 -14.05 -23.76
CA ALA A 822 12.87 -12.99 -22.76
C ALA A 822 11.75 -11.97 -23.07
N GLY A 823 11.29 -11.82 -24.31
CA GLY A 823 10.15 -10.93 -24.63
C GLY A 823 8.79 -11.57 -24.38
N ALA A 824 8.59 -12.79 -24.86
CA ALA A 824 7.33 -13.53 -24.68
C ALA A 824 7.21 -14.09 -23.25
N GLY A 825 8.31 -14.57 -22.67
CA GLY A 825 8.36 -15.10 -21.31
C GLY A 825 8.15 -14.06 -20.19
N CYS A 826 8.39 -12.77 -20.46
CA CYS A 826 8.22 -11.70 -19.47
C CYS A 826 6.83 -11.07 -19.46
N LEU A 827 5.91 -11.49 -20.34
CA LEU A 827 4.54 -11.01 -20.31
C LEU A 827 3.84 -11.47 -19.02
N PRO A 828 3.06 -10.60 -18.35
CA PRO A 828 2.31 -10.99 -17.16
C PRO A 828 1.42 -12.21 -17.35
N VAL A 829 0.79 -12.41 -18.50
CA VAL A 829 -0.01 -13.64 -18.75
C VAL A 829 0.83 -14.92 -18.72
N VAL A 830 2.08 -14.85 -19.21
CA VAL A 830 3.02 -15.97 -19.19
C VAL A 830 3.63 -16.14 -17.81
N LEU A 831 3.97 -15.04 -17.13
CA LEU A 831 4.42 -15.06 -15.74
C LEU A 831 3.35 -15.61 -14.78
N ALA A 832 2.08 -15.26 -14.97
CA ALA A 832 0.98 -15.83 -14.18
C ALA A 832 0.88 -17.35 -14.35
N GLN A 833 1.22 -17.88 -15.53
CA GLN A 833 1.28 -19.33 -15.77
C GLN A 833 2.52 -19.98 -15.15
N GLN A 834 3.67 -19.30 -15.11
CA GLN A 834 4.96 -19.86 -14.66
C GLN A 834 5.24 -19.65 -13.17
N SER A 835 4.87 -18.50 -12.61
CA SER A 835 5.12 -18.09 -11.23
C SER A 835 4.13 -17.01 -10.77
N HIS A 836 3.10 -17.42 -10.03
CA HIS A 836 2.10 -16.49 -9.45
C HIS A 836 2.73 -15.42 -8.55
N ASP A 837 3.89 -15.71 -7.95
CA ASP A 837 4.58 -14.81 -7.01
C ASP A 837 5.20 -13.59 -7.71
N ALA A 838 5.62 -13.72 -8.97
CA ALA A 838 6.27 -12.65 -9.71
C ALA A 838 5.38 -11.42 -9.92
N LEU A 839 4.05 -11.62 -9.93
CA LEU A 839 3.07 -10.55 -10.12
C LEU A 839 2.37 -10.15 -8.82
N LEU A 840 2.70 -10.77 -7.69
CA LEU A 840 1.94 -10.61 -6.47
C LEU A 840 1.94 -9.15 -5.99
N GLY A 841 0.74 -8.56 -5.87
CA GLY A 841 0.58 -7.17 -5.43
C GLY A 841 0.86 -6.11 -6.49
N THR A 842 1.14 -6.53 -7.73
CA THR A 842 1.26 -5.61 -8.87
C THR A 842 -0.13 -5.26 -9.44
N PRO A 843 -0.30 -4.09 -10.09
CA PRO A 843 -1.56 -3.70 -10.71
C PRO A 843 -1.96 -4.57 -11.91
N VAL A 844 -1.05 -5.41 -12.42
CA VAL A 844 -1.27 -6.30 -13.58
C VAL A 844 -1.65 -7.72 -13.18
N GLN A 845 -1.56 -8.06 -11.89
CA GLN A 845 -1.79 -9.43 -11.40
C GLN A 845 -3.16 -9.96 -11.83
N ARG A 846 -4.23 -9.24 -11.46
CA ARG A 846 -5.60 -9.70 -11.69
C ARG A 846 -5.92 -9.78 -13.19
N GLN A 847 -5.45 -8.82 -13.96
CA GLN A 847 -5.66 -8.76 -15.41
C GLN A 847 -4.93 -9.91 -16.10
N ALA A 848 -3.73 -10.26 -15.64
CA ALA A 848 -2.99 -11.42 -16.14
C ALA A 848 -3.71 -12.73 -15.80
N GLU A 849 -4.22 -12.87 -14.58
CA GLU A 849 -5.00 -14.03 -14.13
C GLU A 849 -6.30 -14.20 -14.93
N LEU A 850 -7.04 -13.10 -15.16
CA LEU A 850 -8.27 -13.11 -15.95
C LEU A 850 -8.01 -13.45 -17.42
N LEU A 851 -6.96 -12.87 -18.02
CA LEU A 851 -6.57 -13.20 -19.39
C LEU A 851 -6.13 -14.66 -19.52
N LEU A 852 -5.36 -15.16 -18.55
CA LEU A 852 -4.94 -16.57 -18.51
C LEU A 852 -6.15 -17.51 -18.41
N GLN A 853 -7.16 -17.15 -17.61
CA GLN A 853 -8.40 -17.90 -17.54
C GLN A 853 -9.16 -17.92 -18.87
N SER A 854 -9.35 -16.75 -19.50
CA SER A 854 -10.01 -16.64 -20.82
C SER A 854 -9.31 -17.53 -21.86
N LEU A 855 -7.97 -17.48 -21.90
CA LEU A 855 -7.19 -18.28 -22.84
C LEU A 855 -7.35 -19.78 -22.61
N ARG A 856 -7.51 -20.23 -21.36
CA ARG A 856 -7.77 -21.65 -21.03
C ARG A 856 -9.15 -22.09 -21.52
N GLU A 857 -10.16 -21.24 -21.39
CA GLU A 857 -11.52 -21.51 -21.88
C GLU A 857 -11.54 -21.58 -23.42
N GLU A 858 -10.89 -20.62 -24.08
CA GLU A 858 -10.70 -20.61 -25.54
C GLU A 858 -9.95 -21.87 -26.01
N TRP A 859 -8.89 -22.25 -25.30
CA TRP A 859 -8.10 -23.44 -25.58
C TRP A 859 -8.93 -24.73 -25.49
N GLN A 860 -9.75 -24.87 -24.46
CA GLN A 860 -10.64 -26.04 -24.31
C GLN A 860 -11.66 -26.13 -25.46
N ALA A 861 -12.18 -24.99 -25.92
CA ALA A 861 -13.06 -24.96 -27.08
C ALA A 861 -12.35 -25.41 -28.37
N LEU A 862 -11.12 -24.94 -28.59
CA LEU A 862 -10.29 -25.38 -29.72
C LEU A 862 -9.97 -26.88 -29.66
N GLU A 863 -9.64 -27.38 -28.47
CA GLU A 863 -9.34 -28.79 -28.25
C GLU A 863 -10.55 -29.70 -28.53
N ALA A 864 -11.76 -29.25 -28.19
CA ALA A 864 -13.01 -29.96 -28.51
C ALA A 864 -13.29 -30.03 -30.03
N LEU A 865 -12.88 -29.02 -30.79
CA LEU A 865 -13.06 -28.95 -32.25
C LEU A 865 -11.95 -29.67 -33.03
N ARG A 866 -10.87 -30.08 -32.38
CA ARG A 866 -9.70 -30.73 -32.99
C ARG A 866 -10.05 -31.96 -33.84
N ALA A 867 -11.06 -32.73 -33.46
CA ALA A 867 -11.47 -33.92 -34.24
C ALA A 867 -12.08 -33.56 -35.61
N ASN A 868 -12.64 -32.36 -35.74
CA ASN A 868 -13.33 -31.89 -36.95
C ASN A 868 -12.40 -31.10 -37.88
N HIS A 869 -11.28 -30.59 -37.37
CA HIS A 869 -10.33 -29.72 -38.09
C HIS A 869 -8.93 -30.34 -38.07
N GLY A 870 -8.54 -30.99 -39.17
CA GLY A 870 -7.39 -31.89 -39.27
C GLY A 870 -6.00 -31.26 -39.49
N TRP A 871 -5.81 -29.98 -39.20
CA TRP A 871 -4.52 -29.28 -39.32
C TRP A 871 -3.85 -29.05 -37.96
N ILE A 872 -2.51 -28.98 -37.97
CA ILE A 872 -1.51 -29.38 -36.95
C ILE A 872 -1.38 -28.39 -35.75
N PRO A 873 -0.46 -28.64 -34.81
CA PRO A 873 -0.64 -29.24 -33.50
C PRO A 873 -0.99 -28.17 -32.47
N PHE A 874 -2.23 -28.19 -32.03
CA PHE A 874 -2.59 -27.43 -30.85
C PHE A 874 -1.75 -27.96 -29.67
N SER A 875 -0.93 -27.08 -29.09
CA SER A 875 -0.47 -27.21 -27.71
C SER A 875 -0.83 -25.96 -26.93
N TRP A 876 -1.10 -26.14 -25.63
CA TRP A 876 -1.36 -25.01 -24.72
C TRP A 876 -0.23 -23.98 -24.77
N HIS A 877 1.02 -24.46 -24.83
CA HIS A 877 2.19 -23.58 -24.90
C HIS A 877 2.21 -22.76 -26.19
N ARG A 878 1.86 -23.38 -27.32
CA ARG A 878 1.78 -22.69 -28.61
C ARG A 878 0.66 -21.66 -28.65
N TRP A 879 -0.46 -21.95 -27.99
CA TRP A 879 -1.57 -21.01 -27.87
C TRP A 879 -1.18 -19.77 -27.06
N LEU A 880 -0.52 -19.96 -25.92
CA LEU A 880 0.05 -18.86 -25.14
C LEU A 880 1.10 -18.07 -25.93
N TRP A 881 1.94 -18.75 -26.72
CA TRP A 881 2.90 -18.10 -27.60
C TRP A 881 2.21 -17.24 -28.67
N CYS A 882 1.16 -17.75 -29.34
CA CYS A 882 0.38 -16.96 -30.29
C CYS A 882 -0.21 -15.69 -29.64
N GLN A 883 -0.74 -15.82 -28.41
CA GLN A 883 -1.19 -14.66 -27.64
C GLN A 883 -0.05 -13.67 -27.38
N ALA A 884 1.12 -14.16 -26.95
CA ALA A 884 2.28 -13.33 -26.67
C ALA A 884 2.74 -12.56 -27.93
N ILE A 885 2.79 -13.22 -29.08
CA ILE A 885 3.11 -12.59 -30.36
C ILE A 885 2.09 -11.52 -30.73
N VAL A 886 0.79 -11.82 -30.65
CA VAL A 886 -0.25 -10.82 -30.99
C VAL A 886 -0.20 -9.63 -30.04
N SER A 887 -0.06 -9.84 -28.72
CA SER A 887 0.05 -8.76 -27.75
C SER A 887 1.26 -7.85 -28.00
N THR A 888 2.44 -8.45 -28.27
CA THR A 888 3.70 -7.70 -28.33
C THR A 888 4.01 -7.10 -29.70
N ARG A 889 3.45 -7.66 -30.79
CA ARG A 889 3.83 -7.32 -32.18
C ARG A 889 2.71 -6.81 -33.05
N SER A 890 1.45 -6.87 -32.59
CA SER A 890 0.35 -6.24 -33.32
C SER A 890 0.28 -4.74 -33.02
N GLY A 891 -0.16 -3.98 -34.01
CA GLY A 891 -0.48 -2.56 -33.86
C GLY A 891 -1.75 -2.23 -34.62
N THR A 892 -2.28 -1.04 -34.36
CA THR A 892 -3.47 -0.55 -35.05
C THR A 892 -3.07 0.46 -36.10
N LEU A 893 -3.45 0.22 -37.36
CA LEU A 893 -3.19 1.14 -38.45
C LEU A 893 -4.50 1.82 -38.91
N PRO A 894 -4.50 3.16 -39.02
CA PRO A 894 -5.57 3.86 -39.73
C PRO A 894 -5.39 3.62 -41.25
N VAL A 895 -6.46 3.19 -41.92
CA VAL A 895 -6.46 3.05 -43.38
C VAL A 895 -6.81 4.40 -43.99
N GLU A 896 -5.93 4.96 -44.83
CA GLU A 896 -6.23 6.22 -45.56
C GLU A 896 -7.59 6.12 -46.28
N CYS A 897 -8.46 7.11 -46.05
CA CYS A 897 -9.82 7.20 -46.59
C CYS A 897 -10.84 6.19 -46.03
N SER A 898 -10.58 5.55 -44.89
CA SER A 898 -11.54 4.76 -44.11
C SER A 898 -11.56 5.20 -42.64
N GLU A 899 -12.72 5.15 -41.99
CA GLU A 899 -12.81 5.31 -40.52
C GLU A 899 -12.46 4.00 -39.77
N GLU A 900 -12.20 2.91 -40.50
CA GLU A 900 -11.79 1.63 -39.93
C GLU A 900 -10.31 1.62 -39.54
N GLU A 901 -10.07 1.31 -38.26
CA GLU A 901 -8.76 0.97 -37.71
C GLU A 901 -8.53 -0.55 -37.81
N VAL A 902 -7.39 -0.96 -38.36
CA VAL A 902 -7.08 -2.39 -38.57
C VAL A 902 -5.98 -2.82 -37.61
N GLN A 903 -6.31 -3.70 -36.67
CA GLN A 903 -5.30 -4.44 -35.90
C GLN A 903 -4.58 -5.42 -36.82
N CYS A 904 -3.25 -5.32 -36.88
CA CYS A 904 -2.43 -6.16 -37.74
C CYS A 904 -1.00 -6.30 -37.22
N ILE A 905 -0.31 -7.32 -37.71
CA ILE A 905 1.14 -7.46 -37.59
C ILE A 905 1.74 -7.09 -38.95
N ILE A 906 2.72 -6.20 -38.93
CA ILE A 906 3.44 -5.75 -40.14
C ILE A 906 4.81 -6.45 -40.11
N PRO A 907 5.02 -7.50 -40.92
CA PRO A 907 6.29 -8.22 -40.92
C PRO A 907 7.49 -7.28 -41.07
N MET A 908 8.54 -7.53 -40.30
CA MET A 908 9.78 -6.76 -40.19
C MET A 908 9.66 -5.43 -39.45
N PHE A 909 8.52 -4.74 -39.50
CA PHE A 909 8.34 -3.51 -38.71
C PHE A 909 8.14 -3.86 -37.23
N ASP A 910 7.66 -5.07 -36.94
CA ASP A 910 7.57 -5.64 -35.60
C ASP A 910 8.93 -5.95 -34.94
N PHE A 911 10.07 -5.71 -35.63
CA PHE A 911 11.41 -5.73 -35.03
C PHE A 911 11.91 -4.36 -34.58
N LEU A 912 11.18 -3.28 -34.84
CA LEU A 912 11.56 -1.94 -34.42
C LEU A 912 11.24 -1.77 -32.94
N ASN A 913 12.23 -1.38 -32.13
CA ASN A 913 12.04 -1.16 -30.70
C ASN A 913 11.36 0.18 -30.39
N HIS A 914 10.81 0.26 -29.18
CA HIS A 914 10.12 1.45 -28.69
C HIS A 914 11.08 2.58 -28.26
N SER A 915 10.71 3.83 -28.57
CA SER A 915 11.27 5.06 -27.97
C SER A 915 10.17 6.03 -27.57
N THR A 916 10.40 6.77 -26.49
CA THR A 916 9.65 8.02 -26.20
C THR A 916 10.08 9.17 -27.10
N GLU A 917 11.26 9.07 -27.70
CA GLU A 917 11.81 10.00 -28.69
C GLU A 917 12.13 9.20 -29.98
N PRO A 918 11.10 8.79 -30.74
CA PRO A 918 11.29 7.93 -31.91
C PRO A 918 11.97 8.69 -33.05
N ASN A 919 12.87 8.02 -33.76
CA ASN A 919 13.56 8.57 -34.92
C ASN A 919 12.95 8.10 -36.25
N ALA A 920 11.95 7.21 -36.21
CA ALA A 920 11.11 6.84 -37.34
C ALA A 920 9.63 6.74 -36.95
N CYS A 921 8.75 6.80 -37.95
CA CYS A 921 7.31 6.57 -37.79
C CYS A 921 6.75 5.67 -38.91
N ILE A 922 5.62 5.05 -38.63
CA ILE A 922 4.89 4.19 -39.57
C ILE A 922 3.77 5.00 -40.21
N VAL A 923 3.65 4.95 -41.53
CA VAL A 923 2.64 5.66 -42.32
C VAL A 923 1.92 4.66 -43.21
N GLY A 924 0.61 4.47 -42.98
CA GLY A 924 -0.24 3.69 -43.87
C GLY A 924 -0.59 4.48 -45.13
N THR A 925 -0.59 3.81 -46.28
CA THR A 925 -1.11 4.33 -47.55
C THR A 925 -2.22 3.41 -48.07
N THR A 926 -2.87 3.79 -49.16
CA THR A 926 -3.89 2.95 -49.82
C THR A 926 -3.37 1.61 -50.35
N THR A 927 -2.06 1.45 -50.57
CA THR A 927 -1.48 0.24 -51.21
C THR A 927 -0.40 -0.46 -50.37
N SER A 928 0.22 0.25 -49.44
CA SER A 928 1.33 -0.23 -48.63
C SER A 928 1.44 0.51 -47.30
N VAL A 929 2.30 0.03 -46.41
CA VAL A 929 2.67 0.68 -45.15
C VAL A 929 4.16 0.99 -45.17
N LYS A 930 4.51 2.25 -44.89
CA LYS A 930 5.86 2.79 -45.00
C LYS A 930 6.47 3.08 -43.63
N LEU A 931 7.76 2.81 -43.49
CA LEU A 931 8.58 3.29 -42.39
C LEU A 931 9.36 4.51 -42.87
N VAL A 932 9.21 5.64 -42.21
CA VAL A 932 9.82 6.91 -42.62
C VAL A 932 10.62 7.49 -41.46
N SER A 933 11.86 7.93 -41.72
CA SER A 933 12.67 8.63 -40.72
C SER A 933 12.08 10.00 -40.40
N VAL A 934 11.93 10.35 -39.12
CA VAL A 934 11.42 11.67 -38.68
C VAL A 934 12.53 12.66 -38.29
N GLN A 935 13.77 12.17 -38.24
CA GLN A 935 14.99 12.94 -38.04
C GLN A 935 16.15 12.28 -38.77
N ASP A 936 17.30 12.94 -38.81
CA ASP A 936 18.52 12.34 -39.33
C ASP A 936 18.97 11.19 -38.41
N ILE A 937 19.29 10.03 -38.99
CA ILE A 937 19.74 8.83 -38.27
C ILE A 937 21.18 8.54 -38.67
N GLU A 938 22.10 8.56 -37.72
CA GLU A 938 23.53 8.33 -37.99
C GLU A 938 23.85 6.84 -38.22
N GLY A 939 24.97 6.57 -38.88
CA GLY A 939 25.47 5.20 -39.01
C GLY A 939 25.80 4.60 -37.64
N GLY A 940 25.31 3.40 -37.38
CA GLY A 940 25.38 2.69 -36.11
C GLY A 940 24.19 2.92 -35.18
N GLN A 941 23.26 3.84 -35.49
CA GLN A 941 22.08 4.08 -34.66
C GLN A 941 20.94 3.10 -34.95
N GLU A 942 20.21 2.75 -33.90
CA GLU A 942 18.99 1.96 -33.97
C GLU A 942 17.81 2.81 -34.50
N VAL A 943 17.00 2.23 -35.37
CA VAL A 943 15.73 2.77 -35.84
C VAL A 943 14.63 2.38 -34.86
N MET A 944 14.04 3.36 -34.20
CA MET A 944 13.09 3.19 -33.11
C MET A 944 11.80 3.95 -33.40
N ILE A 945 10.67 3.34 -33.07
CA ILE A 945 9.32 3.88 -33.27
C ILE A 945 8.61 4.09 -31.93
N SER A 946 7.48 4.80 -31.93
CA SER A 946 6.60 4.84 -30.76
C SER A 946 5.56 3.72 -30.85
N TYR A 947 5.39 2.95 -29.78
CA TYR A 947 4.32 1.94 -29.65
C TYR A 947 3.01 2.59 -29.14
N GLY A 948 3.03 3.90 -28.91
CA GLY A 948 1.95 4.66 -28.30
C GLY A 948 2.32 5.18 -26.91
N SER A 949 1.43 6.01 -26.37
CA SER A 949 1.55 6.58 -25.02
C SER A 949 0.91 5.64 -24.01
N HIS A 950 1.69 4.70 -23.48
CA HIS A 950 1.25 3.74 -22.45
C HIS A 950 1.91 4.05 -21.09
N SER A 951 1.24 3.71 -20.01
CA SER A 951 1.84 3.71 -18.66
C SER A 951 2.79 2.53 -18.47
N ALA A 952 3.60 2.55 -17.41
CA ALA A 952 4.58 1.50 -17.13
C ALA A 952 3.94 0.10 -17.04
N GLU A 953 2.82 -0.02 -16.34
CA GLU A 953 2.11 -1.28 -16.18
C GLU A 953 1.41 -1.74 -17.47
N GLN A 954 0.97 -0.81 -18.33
CA GLN A 954 0.46 -1.14 -19.65
C GLN A 954 1.58 -1.64 -20.57
N PHE A 955 2.77 -1.03 -20.49
CA PHE A 955 3.94 -1.52 -21.23
C PHE A 955 4.31 -2.94 -20.81
N LEU A 956 4.35 -3.20 -19.51
CA LEU A 956 4.61 -4.52 -18.99
C LEU A 956 3.53 -5.52 -19.43
N PHE A 957 2.25 -5.16 -19.30
CA PHE A 957 1.13 -6.04 -19.63
C PHE A 957 1.03 -6.38 -21.13
N ALA A 958 1.19 -5.39 -22.00
CA ALA A 958 1.01 -5.56 -23.44
C ALA A 958 2.29 -6.00 -24.16
N PHE A 959 3.46 -5.54 -23.71
CA PHE A 959 4.73 -5.72 -24.45
C PHE A 959 5.80 -6.49 -23.67
N GLY A 960 5.61 -6.78 -22.39
CA GLY A 960 6.54 -7.60 -21.61
C GLY A 960 7.84 -6.90 -21.21
N PHE A 961 7.90 -5.56 -21.29
CA PHE A 961 9.05 -4.78 -20.84
C PHE A 961 8.64 -3.49 -20.12
N LEU A 962 9.56 -2.90 -19.36
CA LEU A 962 9.41 -1.58 -18.75
C LEU A 962 10.35 -0.59 -19.45
N PRO A 963 9.87 0.60 -19.87
CA PRO A 963 10.73 1.63 -20.45
C PRO A 963 11.72 2.17 -19.41
N GLU A 964 12.96 2.44 -19.81
CA GLU A 964 14.02 2.99 -18.94
C GLU A 964 13.65 4.34 -18.28
N CYS A 965 12.68 5.07 -18.84
CA CYS A 965 12.25 6.39 -18.35
C CYS A 965 10.75 6.48 -17.98
N SER A 966 10.05 5.37 -17.69
CA SER A 966 8.65 5.45 -17.29
C SER A 966 8.50 6.00 -15.86
N ALA A 967 7.97 7.22 -15.72
CA ALA A 967 7.77 7.89 -14.43
C ALA A 967 6.39 7.64 -13.79
N GLU A 968 5.43 7.04 -14.52
CA GLU A 968 4.04 6.87 -14.06
C GLU A 968 3.62 5.39 -14.08
N ILE A 969 3.44 4.83 -12.88
CA ILE A 969 2.75 3.55 -12.64
C ILE A 969 1.31 3.90 -12.23
N VAL A 970 0.30 3.44 -12.96
CA VAL A 970 -1.12 3.61 -12.61
C VAL A 970 -1.65 2.34 -11.94
N VAL A 971 -2.32 2.51 -10.80
CA VAL A 971 -2.91 1.40 -10.03
C VAL A 971 -4.44 1.55 -10.03
N PRO A 972 -5.20 0.69 -10.73
CA PRO A 972 -6.66 0.77 -10.74
C PRO A 972 -7.25 0.32 -9.40
N LEU A 973 -8.03 1.19 -8.75
CA LEU A 973 -8.81 0.88 -7.54
C LEU A 973 -10.12 0.18 -7.94
N ALA A 974 -10.27 -1.11 -7.61
CA ALA A 974 -11.50 -1.85 -7.86
C ALA A 974 -12.63 -1.40 -6.91
N LEU A 975 -13.71 -0.85 -7.46
CA LEU A 975 -14.96 -0.59 -6.74
C LEU A 975 -15.87 -1.84 -6.86
N THR A 976 -16.02 -2.62 -5.79
CA THR A 976 -16.87 -3.83 -5.79
C THR A 976 -18.30 -3.54 -5.32
N GLU A 977 -19.30 -4.21 -5.91
CA GLU A 977 -20.75 -4.08 -5.66
C GLU A 977 -21.21 -4.19 -4.21
N ALA A 978 -20.43 -4.82 -3.32
CA ALA A 978 -20.69 -4.82 -1.88
C ALA A 978 -20.80 -3.40 -1.28
N SER A 979 -20.23 -2.40 -1.96
CA SER A 979 -20.33 -0.98 -1.60
C SER A 979 -21.55 -0.24 -2.19
N ALA A 980 -22.29 -0.88 -3.11
CA ALA A 980 -23.49 -0.33 -3.75
C ALA A 980 -24.81 -0.80 -3.09
N GLY A 981 -24.84 -2.01 -2.51
CA GLY A 981 -26.04 -2.63 -1.94
C GLY A 981 -26.74 -1.82 -0.83
N LYS A 982 -26.01 -0.98 -0.08
CA LYS A 982 -26.59 -0.14 1.00
C LYS A 982 -27.10 1.23 0.53
N ARG A 983 -26.93 1.61 -0.74
CA ARG A 983 -27.42 2.90 -1.29
C ARG A 983 -28.80 2.83 -1.95
N LEU A 984 -29.37 1.63 -2.13
CA LEU A 984 -30.59 1.44 -2.93
C LEU A 984 -31.91 1.65 -2.17
N GLU A 985 -31.92 1.79 -0.84
CA GLU A 985 -33.16 2.02 -0.07
C GLU A 985 -33.53 3.51 0.10
N LEU A 986 -32.67 4.44 -0.31
CA LEU A 986 -32.89 5.89 -0.14
C LEU A 986 -33.54 6.60 -1.33
N PHE A 987 -33.72 5.94 -2.47
CA PHE A 987 -34.31 6.55 -3.67
C PHE A 987 -35.56 5.77 -4.10
N GLY A 988 -36.72 6.38 -3.88
CA GLY A 988 -38.04 5.76 -4.05
C GLY A 988 -38.33 5.11 -5.42
N PRO A 989 -39.48 4.41 -5.52
CA PRO A 989 -39.74 3.36 -6.53
C PRO A 989 -39.70 3.83 -7.99
N GLY A 990 -39.85 5.12 -8.28
CA GLY A 990 -39.92 5.64 -9.66
C GLY A 990 -38.61 5.62 -10.47
N ARG A 991 -37.43 5.53 -9.84
CA ARG A 991 -36.13 5.45 -10.55
C ARG A 991 -35.54 4.04 -10.61
N SER A 992 -36.18 3.10 -9.92
CA SER A 992 -35.77 1.71 -9.86
C SER A 992 -36.02 0.92 -11.15
N ALA A 993 -36.69 1.51 -12.14
CA ALA A 993 -36.89 0.92 -13.46
C ALA A 993 -35.74 1.21 -14.45
N CYS A 994 -34.98 2.30 -14.27
CA CYS A 994 -33.87 2.65 -15.19
C CYS A 994 -32.56 1.90 -14.89
N LEU A 995 -32.43 1.29 -13.70
CA LEU A 995 -31.21 0.59 -13.28
C LEU A 995 -31.42 -0.93 -13.14
N ARG A 996 -32.63 -1.45 -13.36
CA ARG A 996 -32.95 -2.90 -13.27
C ARG A 996 -33.01 -3.61 -14.62
N ALA A 997 -32.58 -2.97 -15.70
CA ALA A 997 -32.41 -3.63 -16.99
C ALA A 997 -30.90 -3.82 -17.23
N ASP A 998 -30.41 -5.03 -16.99
CA ASP A 998 -29.03 -5.52 -17.20
C ASP A 998 -28.60 -5.55 -18.68
N ASP A 999 -28.98 -4.52 -19.43
CA ASP A 999 -28.60 -4.31 -20.83
C ASP A 999 -28.51 -2.81 -21.16
N GLY A 1000 -28.77 -1.94 -20.17
CA GLY A 1000 -28.99 -0.51 -20.38
C GLY A 1000 -27.71 0.33 -20.42
N LEU A 1001 -26.73 0.12 -19.54
CA LEU A 1001 -25.57 1.01 -19.49
C LEU A 1001 -24.67 0.84 -20.72
N GLU A 1002 -24.52 -0.39 -21.21
CA GLU A 1002 -23.67 -0.74 -22.35
C GLU A 1002 -24.33 -0.38 -23.69
N LYS A 1003 -25.64 -0.63 -23.86
CA LYS A 1003 -26.40 -0.14 -25.03
C LYS A 1003 -26.65 1.37 -25.01
N MET A 1004 -26.79 1.99 -23.84
CA MET A 1004 -26.89 3.45 -23.75
C MET A 1004 -25.54 4.09 -24.08
N LEU A 1005 -24.41 3.48 -23.72
CA LEU A 1005 -23.08 3.91 -24.19
C LEU A 1005 -22.89 3.69 -25.70
N GLN A 1006 -23.41 2.60 -26.28
CA GLN A 1006 -23.33 2.33 -27.73
C GLN A 1006 -24.29 3.20 -28.57
N VAL A 1007 -25.49 3.51 -28.09
CA VAL A 1007 -26.45 4.42 -28.75
C VAL A 1007 -26.01 5.89 -28.58
N LEU A 1008 -25.42 6.27 -27.43
CA LEU A 1008 -24.88 7.61 -27.22
C LEU A 1008 -23.53 7.85 -27.93
N ALA A 1009 -22.78 6.78 -28.28
CA ALA A 1009 -21.55 6.87 -29.07
C ALA A 1009 -21.81 7.20 -30.55
N ALA A 1010 -23.02 6.93 -31.06
CA ALA A 1010 -23.37 7.11 -32.47
C ALA A 1010 -23.84 8.54 -32.84
N GLU A 1011 -24.00 9.45 -31.88
CA GLU A 1011 -24.58 10.78 -32.14
C GLU A 1011 -23.57 11.94 -31.90
N PRO A 1012 -23.06 12.61 -32.96
CA PRO A 1012 -21.92 13.53 -32.89
C PRO A 1012 -22.13 14.78 -31.99
N GLN A 1013 -23.38 15.13 -31.70
CA GLN A 1013 -23.71 16.31 -30.91
C GLN A 1013 -23.60 16.08 -29.39
N PHE A 1014 -23.67 14.82 -28.92
CA PHE A 1014 -23.64 14.50 -27.50
C PHE A 1014 -22.21 14.31 -26.94
N GLN A 1015 -21.23 13.97 -27.79
CA GLN A 1015 -19.82 13.79 -27.40
C GLN A 1015 -19.16 15.06 -26.83
N ARG A 1016 -19.63 16.27 -27.16
CA ARG A 1016 -19.06 17.51 -26.59
C ARG A 1016 -19.54 17.80 -25.17
N TRP A 1017 -20.70 17.27 -24.77
CA TRP A 1017 -21.34 17.61 -23.51
C TRP A 1017 -20.91 16.69 -22.36
N THR A 1018 -20.75 15.38 -22.63
CA THR A 1018 -20.28 14.39 -21.66
C THR A 1018 -18.76 14.40 -21.47
N ARG A 1019 -17.94 14.68 -22.50
CA ARG A 1019 -16.48 14.76 -22.36
C ARG A 1019 -16.07 15.85 -21.35
N ARG A 1020 -16.79 16.97 -21.31
CA ARG A 1020 -16.56 18.07 -20.35
C ARG A 1020 -16.92 17.66 -18.92
N ARG A 1021 -18.10 17.06 -18.71
CA ARG A 1021 -18.55 16.62 -17.38
C ARG A 1021 -17.76 15.41 -16.83
N LEU A 1022 -17.32 14.49 -17.70
CA LEU A 1022 -16.50 13.34 -17.33
C LEU A 1022 -15.04 13.75 -17.06
N LEU A 1023 -14.47 14.69 -17.84
CA LEU A 1023 -13.16 15.29 -17.56
C LEU A 1023 -13.19 16.11 -16.26
N GLU A 1024 -14.28 16.82 -15.96
CA GLU A 1024 -14.42 17.56 -14.70
C GLU A 1024 -14.56 16.64 -13.48
N HIS A 1025 -15.16 15.45 -13.64
CA HIS A 1025 -15.24 14.45 -12.57
C HIS A 1025 -13.93 13.66 -12.40
N LEU A 1026 -13.24 13.33 -13.49
CA LEU A 1026 -11.95 12.63 -13.46
C LEU A 1026 -10.80 13.55 -13.01
N GLN A 1027 -10.82 14.85 -13.35
CA GLN A 1027 -9.85 15.83 -12.83
C GLN A 1027 -10.01 16.09 -11.32
N SER A 1028 -11.25 16.06 -10.82
CA SER A 1028 -11.54 16.13 -9.38
C SER A 1028 -11.02 14.90 -8.61
N LEU A 1029 -11.11 13.71 -9.22
CA LEU A 1029 -10.64 12.45 -8.63
C LEU A 1029 -9.11 12.27 -8.74
N PHE A 1030 -8.49 12.70 -9.83
CA PHE A 1030 -7.02 12.66 -10.00
C PHE A 1030 -6.29 13.73 -9.18
N GLY A 1031 -6.87 14.94 -9.03
CA GLY A 1031 -6.31 15.99 -8.18
C GLY A 1031 -6.21 15.56 -6.71
N ALA A 1032 -7.24 14.87 -6.20
CA ALA A 1032 -7.23 14.35 -4.83
C ALA A 1032 -6.22 13.21 -4.58
N TRP A 1033 -5.71 12.55 -5.63
CA TRP A 1033 -4.84 11.37 -5.54
C TRP A 1033 -3.34 11.72 -5.65
N HIS A 1034 -2.98 12.69 -6.49
CA HIS A 1034 -1.61 13.22 -6.60
C HIS A 1034 -1.18 14.00 -5.34
N HIS A 1035 -2.15 14.59 -4.64
CA HIS A 1035 -2.00 15.40 -3.44
C HIS A 1035 -1.27 14.66 -2.28
N GLU A 1036 -1.43 13.34 -2.18
CA GLU A 1036 -1.04 12.62 -0.96
C GLU A 1036 0.25 11.79 -1.09
N LEU A 1037 0.58 11.31 -2.29
CA LEU A 1037 1.87 10.64 -2.60
C LEU A 1037 3.06 11.60 -2.45
N THR A 1038 2.85 12.88 -2.74
CA THR A 1038 3.85 13.95 -2.61
C THR A 1038 4.05 14.38 -1.14
N ARG A 1039 3.06 14.13 -0.26
CA ARG A 1039 3.10 14.50 1.17
C ARG A 1039 4.01 13.58 2.00
N VAL A 1040 4.01 12.28 1.72
CA VAL A 1040 4.74 11.24 2.49
C VAL A 1040 6.24 11.23 2.18
N THR A 1041 6.61 11.54 0.94
CA THR A 1041 8.02 11.60 0.49
C THR A 1041 8.74 12.86 0.99
N ARG A 1042 8.02 13.98 1.13
CA ARG A 1042 8.59 15.28 1.56
C ARG A 1042 8.77 15.40 3.08
N THR A 1043 7.89 14.79 3.88
CA THR A 1043 7.95 14.81 5.36
C THR A 1043 9.11 13.99 5.92
N SER A 1044 9.46 12.87 5.28
CA SER A 1044 10.58 12.01 5.70
C SER A 1044 11.95 12.64 5.43
N PHE A 1045 12.09 13.46 4.39
CA PHE A 1045 13.36 14.10 4.02
C PHE A 1045 13.67 15.36 4.85
N PHE A 1046 12.65 16.14 5.23
CA PHE A 1046 12.83 17.37 6.05
C PHE A 1046 12.89 17.10 7.56
N ALA A 1047 12.31 16.00 8.06
CA ALA A 1047 12.37 15.63 9.48
C ALA A 1047 13.78 15.23 9.95
N LEU A 1048 14.64 14.72 9.04
CA LEU A 1048 16.03 14.36 9.34
C LEU A 1048 16.95 15.59 9.50
N TRP A 1049 16.57 16.75 8.97
CA TRP A 1049 17.41 17.95 8.92
C TRP A 1049 17.11 19.00 9.99
N ARG A 1050 15.98 18.89 10.72
CA ARG A 1050 15.51 19.91 11.67
C ARG A 1050 15.65 19.58 13.17
N LYS A 1051 16.13 18.40 13.57
CA LYS A 1051 16.27 18.06 15.00
C LYS A 1051 17.62 18.52 15.61
N PRO A 1052 17.63 19.17 16.79
CA PRO A 1052 18.83 19.54 17.53
C PRO A 1052 19.17 18.42 18.52
N TYR A 1053 20.06 17.49 18.16
CA TYR A 1053 20.63 16.51 19.09
C TYR A 1053 22.17 16.45 18.95
N PRO A 1054 22.93 16.28 20.04
CA PRO A 1054 24.40 16.29 20.01
C PRO A 1054 25.04 15.16 19.19
N GLU A 1055 24.36 14.00 19.06
CA GLU A 1055 24.90 12.84 18.32
C GLU A 1055 24.83 13.01 16.79
N ALA A 1056 23.96 13.90 16.29
CA ALA A 1056 23.91 14.30 14.89
C ALA A 1056 25.12 15.15 14.50
N GLU A 1057 25.80 15.79 15.45
CA GLU A 1057 27.02 16.56 15.19
C GLU A 1057 28.20 15.64 14.88
N SER A 1058 28.29 14.46 15.51
CA SER A 1058 29.25 13.40 15.18
C SER A 1058 28.98 12.75 13.81
N LEU A 1059 27.71 12.57 13.41
CA LEU A 1059 27.36 12.08 12.06
C LEU A 1059 27.58 13.15 10.98
N ARG A 1060 27.27 14.41 11.28
CA ARG A 1060 27.55 15.56 10.41
C ARG A 1060 29.05 15.82 10.29
N LEU A 1061 29.84 15.64 11.36
CA LEU A 1061 31.31 15.69 11.32
C LEU A 1061 31.92 14.47 10.61
N CYS A 1062 31.35 13.27 10.70
CA CYS A 1062 31.83 12.12 9.94
C CYS A 1062 31.57 12.28 8.44
N HIS A 1063 30.39 12.80 8.04
CA HIS A 1063 30.10 13.13 6.65
C HIS A 1063 30.88 14.35 6.15
N ALA A 1064 31.03 15.41 6.95
CA ALA A 1064 31.86 16.55 6.59
C ALA A 1064 33.35 16.20 6.53
N ARG A 1065 33.86 15.30 7.40
CA ARG A 1065 35.24 14.79 7.32
C ARG A 1065 35.43 13.79 6.18
N ALA A 1066 34.41 13.05 5.77
CA ALA A 1066 34.46 12.22 4.57
C ALA A 1066 34.47 13.08 3.30
N VAL A 1067 33.67 14.16 3.25
CA VAL A 1067 33.63 15.12 2.14
C VAL A 1067 34.87 16.01 2.11
N VAL A 1068 35.43 16.42 3.25
CA VAL A 1068 36.68 17.21 3.32
C VAL A 1068 37.90 16.34 3.07
N ARG A 1069 37.95 15.07 3.53
CA ARG A 1069 39.02 14.13 3.12
C ARG A 1069 38.96 13.79 1.63
N LEU A 1070 37.77 13.80 1.02
CA LEU A 1070 37.60 13.68 -0.44
C LEU A 1070 38.01 14.95 -1.22
N LEU A 1071 38.13 16.10 -0.54
CA LEU A 1071 38.49 17.39 -1.16
C LEU A 1071 39.94 17.83 -0.87
N ASP A 1072 40.61 17.26 0.14
CA ASP A 1072 41.99 17.63 0.53
C ASP A 1072 43.08 16.80 -0.16
N GLU A 1073 42.79 15.63 -0.74
CA GLU A 1073 43.85 14.75 -1.27
C GLU A 1073 44.13 14.84 -2.78
N GLU A 1074 43.31 15.50 -3.61
CA GLU A 1074 43.63 15.64 -5.04
C GLU A 1074 43.12 16.95 -5.65
N LEU A 1075 43.88 18.04 -5.50
CA LEU A 1075 43.74 19.25 -6.30
C LEU A 1075 45.12 19.86 -6.57
N GLU A 1076 45.75 19.46 -7.68
CA GLU A 1076 46.89 20.21 -8.20
C GLU A 1076 46.43 21.52 -8.85
N LEU A 1077 47.24 22.58 -8.65
CA LEU A 1077 47.02 23.97 -9.04
C LEU A 1077 46.72 24.31 -10.54
N PRO A 1078 46.95 23.46 -11.57
CA PRO A 1078 46.69 23.87 -12.97
C PRO A 1078 45.21 24.08 -13.33
N ALA A 1079 44.27 23.39 -12.65
CA ALA A 1079 42.84 23.46 -12.98
C ALA A 1079 42.20 24.81 -12.62
N LEU A 1080 42.71 25.47 -11.57
CA LEU A 1080 42.22 26.79 -11.12
C LEU A 1080 42.60 27.90 -12.13
N ALA A 1081 43.72 27.75 -12.83
CA ALA A 1081 44.18 28.70 -13.84
C ALA A 1081 43.34 28.65 -15.12
N ALA A 1082 42.90 27.46 -15.54
CA ALA A 1082 42.04 27.29 -16.72
C ALA A 1082 40.63 27.88 -16.49
N GLY A 1083 40.07 27.71 -15.28
CA GLY A 1083 38.78 28.29 -14.90
C GLY A 1083 38.79 29.82 -14.84
N LEU A 1084 39.89 30.42 -14.36
CA LEU A 1084 40.06 31.88 -14.34
C LEU A 1084 40.23 32.48 -15.74
N SER A 1085 40.87 31.77 -16.67
CA SER A 1085 40.97 32.19 -18.07
C SER A 1085 39.62 32.16 -18.81
N ALA A 1086 38.76 31.17 -18.53
CA ALA A 1086 37.43 31.09 -19.10
C ALA A 1086 36.50 32.21 -18.58
N LEU A 1087 36.58 32.54 -17.29
CA LEU A 1087 35.85 33.65 -16.67
C LEU A 1087 36.31 35.03 -17.17
N ALA A 1088 37.61 35.20 -17.42
CA ALA A 1088 38.15 36.42 -18.02
C ALA A 1088 37.66 36.62 -19.46
N MET A 1089 37.45 35.54 -20.22
CA MET A 1089 36.99 35.57 -21.61
C MET A 1089 35.49 35.96 -21.72
N VAL A 1090 34.68 35.53 -20.74
CA VAL A 1090 33.25 35.93 -20.63
C VAL A 1090 33.10 37.39 -20.17
N ALA A 1091 34.02 37.89 -19.33
CA ALA A 1091 34.03 39.27 -18.86
C ALA A 1091 34.33 40.30 -19.97
N THR A 1092 34.99 39.90 -21.06
CA THR A 1092 35.25 40.75 -22.23
C THR A 1092 34.06 40.94 -23.16
N LEU A 1093 32.98 40.14 -23.03
CA LEU A 1093 31.83 40.15 -23.93
C LEU A 1093 30.57 40.83 -23.37
N ALA A 1094 30.59 41.27 -22.10
CA ALA A 1094 29.46 41.96 -21.46
C ALA A 1094 29.82 43.40 -21.06
N SER A 1095 28.87 44.32 -21.28
CA SER A 1095 28.94 45.77 -21.04
C SER A 1095 29.75 46.18 -19.78
N PRO A 1096 30.61 47.24 -19.84
CA PRO A 1096 31.53 47.64 -18.76
C PRO A 1096 30.90 47.97 -17.40
N VAL A 1097 29.57 48.13 -17.36
CA VAL A 1097 28.83 48.55 -16.15
C VAL A 1097 28.49 47.36 -15.25
N LEU A 1098 28.34 46.14 -15.79
CA LEU A 1098 28.09 44.93 -14.97
C LEU A 1098 29.39 44.36 -14.40
N THR A 1099 30.50 44.46 -15.14
CA THR A 1099 31.81 43.91 -14.75
C THR A 1099 32.36 44.55 -13.47
N ARG A 1100 32.13 45.86 -13.25
CA ARG A 1100 32.57 46.55 -12.02
C ARG A 1100 31.77 46.17 -10.76
N LYS A 1101 30.51 45.75 -10.89
CA LYS A 1101 29.68 45.33 -9.74
C LYS A 1101 29.90 43.86 -9.38
N CYS A 1102 30.06 42.99 -10.37
CA CYS A 1102 30.30 41.56 -10.14
C CYS A 1102 31.70 41.28 -9.58
N VAL A 1103 32.74 41.98 -10.06
CA VAL A 1103 34.12 41.83 -9.53
C VAL A 1103 34.23 42.36 -8.09
N GLY A 1104 33.50 43.42 -7.72
CA GLY A 1104 33.49 43.94 -6.35
C GLY A 1104 32.83 42.99 -5.33
N ILE A 1105 31.76 42.30 -5.74
CA ILE A 1105 31.05 41.33 -4.87
C ILE A 1105 31.88 40.04 -4.70
N PHE A 1106 32.54 39.58 -5.78
CA PHE A 1106 33.39 38.39 -5.74
C PHE A 1106 34.70 38.63 -4.97
N TRP A 1107 35.28 39.82 -5.06
CA TRP A 1107 36.47 40.21 -4.28
C TRP A 1107 36.18 40.42 -2.79
N CYS A 1108 34.95 40.82 -2.43
CA CYS A 1108 34.48 40.83 -1.04
C CYS A 1108 34.27 39.40 -0.50
N ALA A 1109 33.68 38.50 -1.28
CA ALA A 1109 33.45 37.12 -0.85
C ALA A 1109 34.76 36.35 -0.60
N ILE A 1110 35.75 36.50 -1.49
CA ILE A 1110 37.06 35.83 -1.34
C ILE A 1110 37.85 36.37 -0.14
N ASN A 1111 37.76 37.67 0.18
CA ASN A 1111 38.46 38.23 1.34
C ASN A 1111 37.77 37.89 2.68
N SER A 1112 36.44 37.73 2.70
CA SER A 1112 35.73 37.27 3.90
C SER A 1112 36.09 35.82 4.26
N SER A 1113 36.18 34.94 3.25
CA SER A 1113 36.57 33.53 3.47
C SER A 1113 38.04 33.36 3.87
N ARG A 1114 38.92 34.29 3.46
CA ARG A 1114 40.34 34.27 3.82
C ARG A 1114 40.60 34.78 5.24
N MET A 1115 39.76 35.67 5.78
CA MET A 1115 39.86 36.14 7.17
C MET A 1115 39.33 35.13 8.20
N GLU A 1116 38.35 34.30 7.86
CA GLU A 1116 37.83 33.27 8.77
C GLU A 1116 38.75 32.04 8.89
N CYS A 1117 39.57 31.77 7.87
CA CYS A 1117 40.52 30.65 7.90
C CYS A 1117 41.82 30.97 8.68
N GLN A 1118 42.14 32.25 8.91
CA GLN A 1118 43.30 32.66 9.75
C GLN A 1118 42.97 32.86 11.23
N ARG A 1119 41.70 32.72 11.64
CA ARG A 1119 41.29 32.89 13.05
C ARG A 1119 41.15 31.60 13.85
N ASN A 1120 41.22 30.43 13.19
CA ASN A 1120 41.10 29.11 13.83
C ASN A 1120 42.34 28.22 13.57
N PHE A 1121 43.52 28.85 13.46
CA PHE A 1121 44.82 28.17 13.57
C PHE A 1121 45.54 28.65 14.83
#